data_AF-K9VNP3-F1
#
_entry.id   AF-K9VNP3-F1
#
_cell.length_a   1.000
_cell.length_b   1.000
_cell.length_c   1.000
_cell.angle_alpha   90.00
_cell.angle_beta   90.00
_cell.angle_gamma   90.00
#
_symmetry.space_group_name_H-M   'P 1'
#
loop_
_entity.id
_entity.type
_entity.pdbx_description
1 polymer ?
#
loop_
_entity_poly.entity_id
_entity_poly.type
_entity_poly.pdbx_seq_one_letter_code
_entity_poly.pdbx_strand_id
1 'polypeptide(L)'
;MRVEACCQRILSYVLPLVDEKREGICIDVGVGTFAFYCEMFSMLGFKTIAVEPLPVEGVRVLCQYDSITLIEACLSDVNGTKTIHLGNVAAGCDSNYASLEADWFGVSTETREVQSLTLSKLLLNFNAQKVTCLKLDIEGAESTVITKLGELPKAWLPSVVMFEYGGGDSKEKGQYGWSPKYVSATMECIRALKECGYNCSIMIDNALDTEAKIFELQSSTLEPDSIFYPNGGYGNIIAFRDFNIAQDEVAKVCAPYNETTPPSDGSGNNKNVITISGTEELELSKFQLHQTREELEQCKALLQQIQGEAQQYQSQLHQTQEVLEQFQDRMQQAETLLQEYQGQLHSTQAELEQSQSQLHSTQAELEQAQSQLHSTQAELEQSQSQLHSTQAELEQSQSHLHSTQAELEQSQSQLHSTQAVLEQSQSQLRSTEAVLEQSQSQLHQNRAELAHKNSQLHQSEWELERTRFQLHQTQAELAQSQAELAQCNSQVEHIQLEAERLGSQIGQVQGELEQSQSKLRSSSMEWKRAHSQLVQVIGELEQSQAQQRQTEAILQQSQSQNHQLQHELKRLYSQLVQVQEEPQHYQSQLVQVREESQHYQSQLVQVREESQHYQSQLVQVQEESQHYQSQLVQVQEESQHYQSQLVQVQEELDRSHFQQYAVSYRGVENQMPYTLLVWDAWYAYQSGDLKKMQERLQESLKITPLSRTESVVNWLDSFAKFSSEKGHGFDSYALTNSEEWKRLMQQRVTVSKR
;
A
#
# COMPACT_ATOMS: atom_id res chain seq x y z
N MET A 1 -26.00 -16.56 55.80
CA MET A 1 -26.81 -17.39 54.85
C MET A 1 -25.92 -18.06 53.81
N ARG A 2 -26.41 -19.03 53.00
CA ARG A 2 -25.68 -19.50 51.81
C ARG A 2 -25.82 -18.50 50.65
N VAL A 3 -24.98 -17.46 50.65
CA VAL A 3 -25.03 -16.28 49.76
C VAL A 3 -25.35 -16.64 48.30
N GLU A 4 -24.44 -17.33 47.63
CA GLU A 4 -24.57 -17.68 46.20
C GLU A 4 -25.88 -18.40 45.83
N ALA A 5 -26.26 -19.40 46.63
CA ALA A 5 -27.50 -20.13 46.40
C ALA A 5 -28.74 -19.23 46.55
N CYS A 6 -28.69 -18.24 47.45
CA CYS A 6 -29.74 -17.24 47.61
C CYS A 6 -29.77 -16.24 46.45
N CYS A 7 -28.60 -15.73 46.02
CA CYS A 7 -28.46 -14.78 44.92
C CYS A 7 -28.97 -15.38 43.59
N GLN A 8 -28.52 -16.59 43.24
CA GLN A 8 -29.02 -17.34 42.09
C GLN A 8 -30.53 -17.62 42.19
N ARG A 9 -31.04 -17.97 43.39
CA ARG A 9 -32.47 -18.23 43.58
C ARG A 9 -33.34 -16.97 43.46
N ILE A 10 -32.85 -15.82 43.90
CA ILE A 10 -33.52 -14.51 43.71
C ILE A 10 -33.51 -14.12 42.24
N LEU A 11 -32.35 -14.13 41.57
CA LEU A 11 -32.27 -13.71 40.16
C LEU A 11 -33.11 -14.61 39.24
N SER A 12 -33.10 -15.93 39.46
CA SER A 12 -33.96 -16.86 38.73
C SER A 12 -35.47 -16.69 38.99
N TYR A 13 -35.85 -16.06 40.11
CA TYR A 13 -37.25 -15.68 40.37
C TYR A 13 -37.60 -14.31 39.78
N VAL A 14 -36.69 -13.33 39.88
CA VAL A 14 -37.00 -11.92 39.60
C VAL A 14 -36.74 -11.51 38.15
N LEU A 15 -35.71 -12.02 37.47
CA LEU A 15 -35.41 -11.60 36.10
C LEU A 15 -36.57 -11.87 35.11
N PRO A 16 -37.30 -13.00 35.17
CA PRO A 16 -38.50 -13.21 34.36
C PRO A 16 -39.68 -12.28 34.69
N LEU A 17 -39.66 -11.57 35.83
CA LEU A 17 -40.66 -10.57 36.22
C LEU A 17 -40.25 -9.15 35.78
N VAL A 18 -38.95 -8.86 35.76
CA VAL A 18 -38.35 -7.58 35.32
C VAL A 18 -38.27 -7.49 33.78
N ASP A 19 -38.20 -8.63 33.09
CA ASP A 19 -38.13 -8.71 31.63
C ASP A 19 -38.82 -9.97 31.10
N GLU A 20 -40.15 -10.03 31.26
CA GLU A 20 -41.04 -11.15 30.86
C GLU A 20 -40.73 -11.72 29.45
N LYS A 21 -40.38 -10.85 28.50
CA LYS A 21 -40.09 -11.21 27.12
C LYS A 21 -38.64 -11.63 26.84
N ARG A 22 -37.70 -11.38 27.76
CA ARG A 22 -36.24 -11.48 27.55
C ARG A 22 -35.74 -10.64 26.37
N GLU A 23 -36.20 -9.39 26.29
CA GLU A 23 -35.77 -8.44 25.24
C GLU A 23 -34.40 -7.80 25.55
N GLY A 24 -33.98 -7.77 26.81
CA GLY A 24 -32.67 -7.26 27.24
C GLY A 24 -31.59 -8.33 27.41
N ILE A 25 -30.34 -7.87 27.51
CA ILE A 25 -29.17 -8.73 27.78
C ILE A 25 -28.91 -8.87 29.29
N CYS A 26 -28.40 -10.02 29.70
CA CYS A 26 -27.80 -10.24 31.02
C CYS A 26 -26.27 -10.28 30.88
N ILE A 27 -25.56 -9.67 31.81
CA ILE A 27 -24.09 -9.60 31.82
C ILE A 27 -23.59 -10.15 33.16
N ASP A 28 -22.67 -11.10 33.09
CA ASP A 28 -21.93 -11.70 34.20
C ASP A 28 -20.47 -11.25 34.05
N VAL A 29 -19.91 -10.60 35.07
CA VAL A 29 -18.59 -9.97 35.05
C VAL A 29 -17.79 -10.45 36.24
N GLY A 30 -16.64 -11.08 35.97
CA GLY A 30 -16.03 -12.00 36.92
C GLY A 30 -16.85 -13.28 36.94
N VAL A 31 -16.56 -14.16 35.99
CA VAL A 31 -17.30 -15.41 35.77
C VAL A 31 -16.64 -16.55 36.56
N GLY A 32 -15.35 -16.39 36.85
CA GLY A 32 -14.55 -17.30 37.66
C GLY A 32 -14.48 -18.70 37.04
N THR A 33 -14.31 -19.71 37.88
CA THR A 33 -14.13 -21.11 37.44
C THR A 33 -15.44 -21.77 36.99
N PHE A 34 -16.59 -21.31 37.50
CA PHE A 34 -17.83 -22.11 37.51
C PHE A 34 -19.01 -21.52 36.72
N ALA A 35 -18.99 -20.24 36.33
CA ALA A 35 -19.97 -19.62 35.43
C ALA A 35 -21.47 -19.78 35.79
N PHE A 36 -21.81 -19.95 37.08
CA PHE A 36 -23.17 -20.27 37.53
C PHE A 36 -24.24 -19.26 37.06
N TYR A 37 -23.91 -17.95 37.05
CA TYR A 37 -24.85 -16.93 36.62
C TYR A 37 -25.03 -16.90 35.10
N CYS A 38 -23.95 -17.07 34.31
CA CYS A 38 -24.03 -17.27 32.86
C CYS A 38 -24.98 -18.42 32.47
N GLU A 39 -24.81 -19.60 33.07
CA GLU A 39 -25.66 -20.76 32.79
C GLU A 39 -27.12 -20.46 33.17
N MET A 40 -27.35 -19.92 34.37
CA MET A 40 -28.69 -19.54 34.84
C MET A 40 -29.38 -18.51 33.93
N PHE A 41 -28.67 -17.48 33.46
CA PHE A 41 -29.23 -16.46 32.55
C PHE A 41 -29.63 -17.08 31.20
N SER A 42 -28.79 -17.96 30.64
CA SER A 42 -29.09 -18.73 29.43
C SER A 42 -30.32 -19.64 29.62
N MET A 43 -30.37 -20.42 30.70
CA MET A 43 -31.51 -21.31 31.02
C MET A 43 -32.85 -20.57 31.18
N LEU A 44 -32.83 -19.30 31.59
CA LEU A 44 -34.02 -18.44 31.71
C LEU A 44 -34.47 -17.82 30.37
N GLY A 45 -33.67 -18.00 29.31
CA GLY A 45 -33.90 -17.51 27.95
C GLY A 45 -33.31 -16.12 27.66
N PHE A 46 -32.37 -15.63 28.46
CA PHE A 46 -31.71 -14.34 28.23
C PHE A 46 -30.47 -14.48 27.35
N LYS A 47 -30.29 -13.52 26.43
CA LYS A 47 -29.00 -13.29 25.77
C LYS A 47 -27.97 -12.93 26.84
N THR A 48 -26.90 -13.69 26.92
CA THR A 48 -25.98 -13.65 28.06
C THR A 48 -24.57 -13.30 27.59
N ILE A 49 -23.92 -12.36 28.28
CA ILE A 49 -22.52 -11.99 28.05
C ILE A 49 -21.71 -12.39 29.28
N ALA A 50 -20.73 -13.25 29.08
CA ALA A 50 -19.73 -13.66 30.06
C ALA A 50 -18.49 -12.77 29.89
N VAL A 51 -18.07 -12.04 30.93
CA VAL A 51 -16.92 -11.11 30.88
C VAL A 51 -15.89 -11.55 31.92
N GLU A 52 -14.81 -12.14 31.44
CA GLU A 52 -13.82 -12.83 32.26
C GLU A 52 -12.42 -12.60 31.69
N PRO A 53 -11.50 -11.90 32.39
CA PRO A 53 -10.16 -11.63 31.87
C PRO A 53 -9.25 -12.85 31.72
N LEU A 54 -9.48 -13.93 32.48
CA LEU A 54 -8.64 -15.15 32.44
C LEU A 54 -9.49 -16.43 32.56
N PRO A 55 -10.33 -16.75 31.55
CA PRO A 55 -11.26 -17.85 31.68
C PRO A 55 -10.54 -19.19 31.66
N VAL A 56 -10.95 -20.08 32.57
CA VAL A 56 -10.59 -21.50 32.54
C VAL A 56 -11.33 -22.21 31.42
N GLU A 57 -10.82 -23.35 30.96
CA GLU A 57 -11.39 -24.06 29.80
C GLU A 57 -12.85 -24.50 30.02
N GLY A 58 -13.26 -24.76 31.27
CA GLY A 58 -14.66 -25.02 31.62
C GLY A 58 -15.60 -23.86 31.23
N VAL A 59 -15.17 -22.60 31.39
CA VAL A 59 -15.94 -21.42 30.98
C VAL A 59 -15.98 -21.30 29.46
N ARG A 60 -14.85 -21.55 28.77
CA ARG A 60 -14.81 -21.54 27.29
C ARG A 60 -15.74 -22.58 26.70
N VAL A 61 -15.76 -23.80 27.26
CA VAL A 61 -16.67 -24.88 26.84
C VAL A 61 -18.13 -24.53 27.15
N LEU A 62 -18.43 -23.98 28.33
CA LEU A 62 -19.80 -23.56 28.68
C LEU A 62 -20.32 -22.44 27.74
N CYS A 63 -19.45 -21.51 27.35
CA CYS A 63 -19.78 -20.44 26.41
C CYS A 63 -19.84 -20.86 24.93
N GLN A 64 -19.59 -22.14 24.60
CA GLN A 64 -19.83 -22.69 23.27
C GLN A 64 -21.28 -23.19 23.07
N TYR A 65 -22.06 -23.31 24.16
CA TYR A 65 -23.49 -23.63 24.07
C TYR A 65 -24.32 -22.36 23.81
N ASP A 66 -25.37 -22.49 23.00
CA ASP A 66 -26.11 -21.37 22.44
C ASP A 66 -26.61 -20.33 23.47
N SER A 67 -26.60 -19.07 23.05
CA SER A 67 -27.06 -17.84 23.76
C SER A 67 -26.14 -17.21 24.82
N ILE A 68 -25.01 -17.84 25.15
CA ILE A 68 -23.91 -17.21 25.92
C ILE A 68 -22.85 -16.65 24.95
N THR A 69 -22.18 -15.56 25.29
CA THR A 69 -21.02 -15.04 24.54
C THR A 69 -19.91 -14.63 25.49
N LEU A 70 -18.73 -15.24 25.36
CA LEU A 70 -17.56 -14.92 26.15
C LEU A 70 -16.81 -13.70 25.61
N ILE A 71 -16.32 -12.87 26.52
CA ILE A 71 -15.45 -11.72 26.29
C ILE A 71 -14.24 -11.88 27.21
N GLU A 72 -13.09 -12.21 26.62
CA GLU A 72 -11.81 -12.39 27.33
C GLU A 72 -11.15 -11.04 27.64
N ALA A 73 -11.78 -10.28 28.56
CA ALA A 73 -11.35 -8.97 29.02
C ALA A 73 -11.90 -8.67 30.42
N CYS A 74 -11.21 -7.81 31.17
CA CYS A 74 -11.75 -7.21 32.39
C CYS A 74 -12.68 -6.03 32.07
N LEU A 75 -13.66 -5.76 32.92
CA LEU A 75 -14.48 -4.55 32.85
C LEU A 75 -13.90 -3.48 33.77
N SER A 76 -13.73 -2.24 33.29
CA SER A 76 -13.22 -1.14 34.11
C SER A 76 -13.69 0.25 33.64
N ASP A 77 -13.10 1.30 34.20
CA ASP A 77 -13.32 2.70 33.85
C ASP A 77 -12.65 3.15 32.55
N VAL A 78 -11.75 2.35 31.96
CA VAL A 78 -11.02 2.66 30.71
C VAL A 78 -11.00 1.50 29.71
N ASN A 79 -10.76 1.83 28.43
CA ASN A 79 -10.57 0.86 27.35
C ASN A 79 -9.07 0.73 27.02
N GLY A 80 -8.59 -0.48 26.76
CA GLY A 80 -7.19 -0.75 26.38
C GLY A 80 -6.66 -1.99 27.07
N THR A 81 -5.46 -1.89 27.64
CA THR A 81 -4.87 -2.93 28.50
C THR A 81 -4.89 -2.47 29.96
N LYS A 82 -5.16 -3.38 30.90
CA LYS A 82 -4.85 -3.18 32.33
C LYS A 82 -4.04 -4.35 32.86
N THR A 83 -3.23 -4.08 33.88
CA THR A 83 -2.65 -5.11 34.75
C THR A 83 -3.72 -5.61 35.70
N ILE A 84 -3.89 -6.93 35.80
CA ILE A 84 -4.58 -7.60 36.91
C ILE A 84 -3.55 -8.30 37.79
N HIS A 85 -3.88 -8.44 39.06
CA HIS A 85 -3.09 -9.12 40.09
C HIS A 85 -3.78 -10.46 40.40
N LEU A 86 -3.05 -11.57 40.24
CA LEU A 86 -3.62 -12.91 40.44
C LEU A 86 -3.84 -13.19 41.93
N GLY A 87 -4.85 -13.98 42.26
CA GLY A 87 -5.14 -14.42 43.62
C GLY A 87 -4.03 -15.27 44.22
N ASN A 88 -3.89 -15.22 45.55
CA ASN A 88 -2.91 -15.96 46.34
C ASN A 88 -3.58 -17.15 47.04
N VAL A 89 -3.32 -18.37 46.57
CA VAL A 89 -3.87 -19.61 47.14
C VAL A 89 -2.77 -20.53 47.66
N ALA A 90 -3.10 -21.45 48.56
CA ALA A 90 -2.11 -22.31 49.24
C ALA A 90 -1.30 -23.25 48.32
N ALA A 91 -1.63 -23.31 47.02
CA ALA A 91 -0.95 -24.11 46.01
C ALA A 91 -0.29 -23.30 44.87
N GLY A 92 -0.38 -21.96 44.88
CA GLY A 92 0.13 -21.10 43.80
C GLY A 92 -0.70 -19.83 43.61
N CYS A 93 -0.74 -19.33 42.38
CA CYS A 93 -1.56 -18.17 42.02
C CYS A 93 -2.81 -18.61 41.25
N ASP A 94 -3.95 -18.00 41.54
CA ASP A 94 -5.27 -18.37 41.00
C ASP A 94 -5.91 -17.20 40.25
N SER A 95 -6.40 -17.43 39.02
CA SER A 95 -7.10 -16.42 38.24
C SER A 95 -8.54 -16.17 38.70
N ASN A 96 -9.14 -17.09 39.47
CA ASN A 96 -10.50 -16.94 40.00
C ASN A 96 -10.63 -15.76 40.98
N TYR A 97 -9.55 -15.36 41.65
CA TYR A 97 -9.51 -14.25 42.61
C TYR A 97 -8.64 -13.10 42.09
N ALA A 98 -8.69 -12.84 40.77
CA ALA A 98 -7.87 -11.83 40.11
C ALA A 98 -8.50 -10.42 40.21
N SER A 99 -7.78 -9.48 40.82
CA SER A 99 -8.26 -8.11 41.03
C SER A 99 -7.54 -7.08 40.14
N LEU A 100 -8.22 -5.97 39.85
CA LEU A 100 -7.60 -4.75 39.30
C LEU A 100 -6.90 -3.90 40.36
N GLU A 101 -7.14 -4.15 41.65
CA GLU A 101 -6.60 -3.38 42.77
C GLU A 101 -5.36 -4.08 43.36
N ALA A 102 -4.19 -3.47 43.21
CA ALA A 102 -2.89 -4.01 43.64
C ALA A 102 -2.76 -4.23 45.17
N ASP A 103 -3.68 -3.66 45.95
CA ASP A 103 -3.83 -3.78 47.41
C ASP A 103 -5.15 -4.45 47.82
N TRP A 104 -5.78 -5.22 46.93
CA TRP A 104 -6.86 -6.13 47.34
C TRP A 104 -6.30 -7.32 48.13
N PHE A 105 -7.02 -7.74 49.17
CA PHE A 105 -6.43 -8.53 50.26
C PHE A 105 -6.11 -9.98 49.89
N GLY A 106 -6.69 -10.52 48.82
CA GLY A 106 -6.40 -11.84 48.31
C GLY A 106 -5.35 -11.89 47.20
N VAL A 107 -4.77 -10.77 46.74
CA VAL A 107 -3.80 -10.80 45.62
C VAL A 107 -2.42 -11.35 46.02
N SER A 108 -1.74 -11.88 45.02
CA SER A 108 -0.34 -12.30 45.04
C SER A 108 0.58 -11.22 44.45
N THR A 109 1.89 -11.53 44.37
CA THR A 109 2.84 -10.72 43.61
C THR A 109 2.85 -10.99 42.10
N GLU A 110 2.10 -11.99 41.62
CA GLU A 110 1.99 -12.30 40.19
C GLU A 110 0.93 -11.43 39.52
N THR A 111 1.25 -10.98 38.31
CA THR A 111 0.38 -10.11 37.51
C THR A 111 0.29 -10.59 36.07
N ARG A 112 -0.79 -10.22 35.39
CA ARG A 112 -0.95 -10.38 33.94
C ARG A 112 -1.49 -9.11 33.33
N GLU A 113 -1.06 -8.79 32.11
CA GLU A 113 -1.72 -7.80 31.28
C GLU A 113 -2.89 -8.45 30.56
N VAL A 114 -4.07 -7.83 30.66
CA VAL A 114 -5.31 -8.30 30.00
C VAL A 114 -6.00 -7.15 29.29
N GLN A 115 -6.83 -7.48 28.31
CA GLN A 115 -7.71 -6.48 27.69
C GLN A 115 -8.68 -5.92 28.72
N SER A 116 -9.03 -4.64 28.56
CA SER A 116 -9.94 -3.91 29.42
C SER A 116 -10.94 -3.13 28.60
N LEU A 117 -12.21 -3.18 28.99
CA LEU A 117 -13.33 -2.51 28.33
C LEU A 117 -14.11 -1.66 29.33
N THR A 118 -14.65 -0.53 28.87
CA THR A 118 -15.71 0.15 29.61
C THR A 118 -17.06 -0.51 29.35
N LEU A 119 -17.97 -0.46 30.32
CA LEU A 119 -19.34 -0.94 30.15
C LEU A 119 -20.03 -0.28 28.95
N SER A 120 -19.81 1.02 28.72
CA SER A 120 -20.29 1.72 27.52
C SER A 120 -19.80 1.08 26.21
N LYS A 121 -18.51 0.71 26.13
CA LYS A 121 -17.92 0.04 24.97
C LYS A 121 -18.43 -1.39 24.80
N LEU A 122 -18.64 -2.13 25.90
CA LEU A 122 -19.26 -3.46 25.86
C LEU A 122 -20.68 -3.40 25.30
N LEU A 123 -21.53 -2.51 25.82
CA LEU A 123 -22.91 -2.33 25.36
C LEU A 123 -23.01 -1.88 23.90
N LEU A 124 -22.08 -1.01 23.46
CA LEU A 124 -21.92 -0.63 22.06
C LEU A 124 -21.58 -1.82 21.15
N ASN A 125 -20.61 -2.66 21.54
CA ASN A 125 -20.17 -3.80 20.73
C ASN A 125 -21.31 -4.80 20.45
N PHE A 126 -22.22 -4.99 21.42
CA PHE A 126 -23.38 -5.88 21.29
C PHE A 126 -24.65 -5.19 20.78
N ASN A 127 -24.59 -3.90 20.42
CA ASN A 127 -25.75 -3.08 20.02
C ASN A 127 -26.92 -3.19 21.02
N ALA A 128 -26.63 -3.13 22.31
CA ALA A 128 -27.59 -3.38 23.37
C ALA A 128 -28.77 -2.38 23.32
N GLN A 129 -30.00 -2.90 23.32
CA GLN A 129 -31.22 -2.06 23.35
C GLN A 129 -31.78 -1.88 24.77
N LYS A 130 -31.59 -2.89 25.62
CA LYS A 130 -31.95 -2.96 27.04
C LYS A 130 -30.91 -3.83 27.75
N VAL A 131 -30.52 -3.45 28.96
CA VAL A 131 -29.75 -4.31 29.88
C VAL A 131 -30.68 -4.74 31.00
N THR A 132 -30.87 -6.05 31.15
CA THR A 132 -31.78 -6.64 32.14
C THR A 132 -31.06 -6.92 33.45
N CYS A 133 -29.88 -7.55 33.41
CA CYS A 133 -29.04 -7.80 34.59
C CYS A 133 -27.57 -7.45 34.33
N LEU A 134 -26.89 -6.92 35.35
CA LEU A 134 -25.44 -6.78 35.41
C LEU A 134 -24.97 -7.34 36.77
N LYS A 135 -24.32 -8.51 36.78
CA LYS A 135 -23.63 -9.07 37.95
C LYS A 135 -22.14 -8.70 37.86
N LEU A 136 -21.58 -8.24 38.98
CA LEU A 136 -20.21 -7.77 39.13
C LEU A 136 -19.55 -8.46 40.32
N ASP A 137 -18.39 -9.04 40.07
CA ASP A 137 -17.64 -9.92 40.97
C ASP A 137 -16.17 -9.80 40.59
N ILE A 138 -15.59 -8.63 40.86
CA ILE A 138 -14.28 -8.21 40.33
C ILE A 138 -13.33 -7.81 41.45
N GLU A 139 -13.46 -8.53 42.56
CA GLU A 139 -12.54 -8.56 43.70
C GLU A 139 -12.13 -7.18 44.19
N GLY A 140 -13.13 -6.39 44.59
CA GLY A 140 -12.96 -5.06 45.19
C GLY A 140 -12.89 -3.90 44.20
N ALA A 141 -13.00 -4.17 42.89
CA ALA A 141 -12.98 -3.17 41.82
C ALA A 141 -14.40 -2.72 41.36
N GLU A 142 -15.48 -3.15 42.03
CA GLU A 142 -16.87 -2.95 41.62
C GLU A 142 -17.22 -1.47 41.42
N SER A 143 -16.64 -0.60 42.24
CA SER A 143 -16.83 0.86 42.17
C SER A 143 -16.33 1.46 40.86
N THR A 144 -15.30 0.88 40.23
CA THR A 144 -14.76 1.34 38.93
C THR A 144 -15.79 1.21 37.80
N VAL A 145 -16.74 0.28 37.93
CA VAL A 145 -17.84 0.07 36.97
C VAL A 145 -19.12 0.76 37.45
N ILE A 146 -19.53 0.59 38.71
CA ILE A 146 -20.85 1.05 39.18
C ILE A 146 -20.95 2.57 39.22
N THR A 147 -19.87 3.27 39.60
CA THR A 147 -19.84 4.75 39.58
C THR A 147 -19.99 5.32 38.16
N LYS A 148 -19.69 4.52 37.13
CA LYS A 148 -19.81 4.89 35.71
C LYS A 148 -21.19 4.67 35.11
N LEU A 149 -22.14 4.06 35.84
CA LEU A 149 -23.52 3.91 35.37
C LEU A 149 -24.19 5.27 35.06
N GLY A 150 -23.88 6.31 35.83
CA GLY A 150 -24.43 7.66 35.62
C GLY A 150 -24.00 8.33 34.31
N GLU A 151 -22.97 7.81 33.63
CA GLU A 151 -22.50 8.28 32.33
C GLU A 151 -23.25 7.61 31.15
N LEU A 152 -24.08 6.58 31.42
CA LEU A 152 -24.79 5.82 30.40
C LEU A 152 -26.17 6.41 30.03
N PRO A 153 -26.65 6.21 28.79
CA PRO A 153 -28.05 6.46 28.42
C PRO A 153 -29.03 5.67 29.32
N LYS A 154 -30.19 6.25 29.66
CA LYS A 154 -31.18 5.61 30.56
C LYS A 154 -31.74 4.26 30.08
N ALA A 155 -31.62 3.95 28.78
CA ALA A 155 -31.98 2.65 28.21
C ALA A 155 -30.91 1.56 28.44
N TRP A 156 -29.67 1.97 28.71
CA TRP A 156 -28.49 1.11 28.90
C TRP A 156 -28.11 0.88 30.36
N LEU A 157 -28.62 1.72 31.28
CA LEU A 157 -28.68 1.36 32.69
C LEU A 157 -29.31 -0.06 32.83
N PRO A 158 -28.75 -0.96 33.64
CA PRO A 158 -29.39 -2.23 33.95
C PRO A 158 -30.77 -2.08 34.60
N SER A 159 -31.62 -3.10 34.55
CA SER A 159 -32.83 -3.18 35.38
C SER A 159 -32.54 -3.82 36.75
N VAL A 160 -31.53 -4.68 36.81
CA VAL A 160 -30.96 -5.26 38.04
C VAL A 160 -29.44 -5.12 38.01
N VAL A 161 -28.83 -4.71 39.13
CA VAL A 161 -27.39 -4.77 39.36
C VAL A 161 -27.13 -5.64 40.58
N MET A 162 -26.22 -6.61 40.48
CA MET A 162 -25.71 -7.37 41.62
C MET A 162 -24.22 -7.14 41.77
N PHE A 163 -23.76 -6.89 42.99
CA PHE A 163 -22.34 -6.69 43.29
C PHE A 163 -21.97 -7.10 44.72
N GLU A 164 -20.70 -7.35 44.95
CA GLU A 164 -20.12 -7.88 46.18
C GLU A 164 -19.89 -6.81 47.28
N TYR A 165 -19.75 -7.24 48.53
CA TYR A 165 -19.24 -6.42 49.64
C TYR A 165 -18.60 -7.28 50.75
N GLY A 166 -17.71 -6.65 51.53
CA GLY A 166 -17.04 -7.30 52.67
C GLY A 166 -15.94 -8.26 52.22
N GLY A 167 -15.74 -9.34 52.98
CA GLY A 167 -14.73 -10.35 52.68
C GLY A 167 -13.47 -10.28 53.57
N GLY A 168 -12.78 -11.43 53.65
CA GLY A 168 -11.59 -11.65 54.49
C GLY A 168 -11.91 -11.89 55.97
N ASP A 169 -12.73 -11.04 56.60
CA ASP A 169 -13.16 -11.19 58.00
C ASP A 169 -14.48 -10.43 58.26
N SER A 170 -14.91 -10.25 59.52
CA SER A 170 -16.15 -9.52 59.88
C SER A 170 -16.00 -7.99 59.96
N LYS A 171 -17.10 -7.28 59.70
CA LYS A 171 -17.22 -5.81 59.79
C LYS A 171 -16.72 -5.23 61.11
N GLU A 172 -17.06 -5.87 62.23
CA GLU A 172 -16.60 -5.52 63.59
C GLU A 172 -15.06 -5.36 63.73
N LYS A 173 -14.26 -6.02 62.88
CA LYS A 173 -12.79 -5.92 62.92
C LYS A 173 -12.21 -4.83 62.01
N GLY A 174 -12.97 -4.34 61.02
CA GLY A 174 -12.55 -3.27 60.11
C GLY A 174 -11.31 -3.59 59.26
N GLN A 175 -11.12 -4.87 58.88
CA GLN A 175 -9.96 -5.35 58.11
C GLN A 175 -10.40 -5.92 56.76
N TYR A 176 -9.44 -6.12 55.84
CA TYR A 176 -9.67 -6.69 54.52
C TYR A 176 -10.77 -5.93 53.75
N GLY A 177 -11.83 -6.59 53.29
CA GLY A 177 -12.97 -5.94 52.60
C GLY A 177 -13.81 -5.01 53.49
N TRP A 178 -13.61 -5.04 54.81
CA TRP A 178 -14.17 -4.09 55.77
C TRP A 178 -13.21 -2.97 56.18
N SER A 179 -12.04 -2.88 55.55
CA SER A 179 -11.15 -1.72 55.72
C SER A 179 -11.78 -0.45 55.13
N PRO A 180 -11.41 0.75 55.62
CA PRO A 180 -12.04 2.01 55.19
C PRO A 180 -12.04 2.28 53.69
N LYS A 181 -11.08 1.72 52.92
CA LYS A 181 -11.03 1.79 51.46
C LYS A 181 -12.25 1.11 50.84
N TYR A 182 -12.38 -0.20 51.06
CA TYR A 182 -13.43 -1.00 50.44
C TYR A 182 -14.82 -0.64 50.97
N VAL A 183 -14.96 -0.29 52.26
CA VAL A 183 -16.22 0.27 52.79
C VAL A 183 -16.62 1.58 52.09
N SER A 184 -15.67 2.48 51.79
CA SER A 184 -15.99 3.68 51.00
C SER A 184 -16.43 3.32 49.59
N ALA A 185 -15.69 2.43 48.91
CA ALA A 185 -15.99 1.97 47.56
C ALA A 185 -17.39 1.31 47.45
N THR A 186 -17.75 0.40 48.35
CA THR A 186 -19.10 -0.20 48.39
C THR A 186 -20.17 0.87 48.61
N MET A 187 -19.93 1.85 49.49
CA MET A 187 -20.87 2.95 49.70
C MET A 187 -20.96 3.92 48.51
N GLU A 188 -19.90 4.06 47.71
CA GLU A 188 -19.90 4.81 46.45
C GLU A 188 -20.73 4.09 45.38
N CYS A 189 -20.66 2.76 45.28
CA CYS A 189 -21.58 1.95 44.45
C CYS A 189 -23.04 2.21 44.83
N ILE A 190 -23.36 2.18 46.12
CA ILE A 190 -24.72 2.38 46.65
C ILE A 190 -25.23 3.80 46.36
N ARG A 191 -24.37 4.83 46.47
CA ARG A 191 -24.72 6.22 46.10
C ARG A 191 -24.95 6.36 44.59
N ALA A 192 -24.06 5.82 43.75
CA ALA A 192 -24.21 5.87 42.30
C ALA A 192 -25.50 5.18 41.82
N LEU A 193 -25.90 4.06 42.43
CA LEU A 193 -27.18 3.40 42.18
C LEU A 193 -28.38 4.27 42.59
N LYS A 194 -28.32 4.92 43.77
CA LYS A 194 -29.34 5.89 44.19
C LYS A 194 -29.47 7.05 43.19
N GLU A 195 -28.36 7.60 42.71
CA GLU A 195 -28.32 8.68 41.72
C GLU A 195 -28.83 8.25 40.34
N CYS A 196 -28.57 6.99 39.94
CA CYS A 196 -29.13 6.38 38.73
C CYS A 196 -30.62 6.05 38.83
N GLY A 197 -31.27 6.28 39.98
CA GLY A 197 -32.70 6.09 40.19
C GLY A 197 -33.12 4.68 40.62
N TYR A 198 -32.18 3.85 41.09
CA TYR A 198 -32.52 2.55 41.70
C TYR A 198 -33.28 2.78 43.01
N ASN A 199 -34.29 1.95 43.28
CA ASN A 199 -35.29 2.20 44.31
C ASN A 199 -35.16 1.25 45.51
N CYS A 200 -35.11 -0.05 45.23
CA CYS A 200 -35.09 -1.14 46.20
C CYS A 200 -33.80 -1.95 46.06
N SER A 201 -33.19 -2.35 47.18
CA SER A 201 -32.05 -3.26 47.20
C SER A 201 -32.27 -4.40 48.20
N ILE A 202 -31.84 -5.61 47.85
CA ILE A 202 -31.70 -6.75 48.77
C ILE A 202 -30.23 -6.90 49.12
N MET A 203 -29.91 -7.04 50.40
CA MET A 203 -28.61 -7.48 50.89
C MET A 203 -28.70 -8.93 51.38
N ILE A 204 -27.77 -9.79 50.97
CA ILE A 204 -27.57 -11.12 51.54
C ILE A 204 -26.18 -11.17 52.15
N ASP A 205 -26.05 -11.75 53.35
CA ASP A 205 -24.78 -11.87 54.09
C ASP A 205 -24.48 -13.35 54.39
N ASN A 206 -23.21 -13.72 54.50
CA ASN A 206 -22.79 -15.08 54.86
C ASN A 206 -22.89 -15.34 56.37
N ALA A 207 -22.83 -14.29 57.20
CA ALA A 207 -22.72 -14.39 58.65
C ALA A 207 -23.87 -15.16 59.32
N LEU A 208 -23.61 -15.70 60.51
CA LEU A 208 -24.59 -16.40 61.33
C LEU A 208 -25.73 -15.47 61.77
N ASP A 209 -26.92 -16.05 61.92
CA ASP A 209 -28.16 -15.37 62.34
C ASP A 209 -28.57 -14.15 61.49
N THR A 210 -28.12 -14.11 60.22
CA THR A 210 -28.54 -13.11 59.22
C THR A 210 -29.68 -13.61 58.33
N GLU A 211 -30.49 -12.67 57.85
CA GLU A 211 -31.55 -12.88 56.86
C GLU A 211 -31.35 -11.93 55.66
N ALA A 212 -31.99 -12.23 54.53
CA ALA A 212 -31.96 -11.36 53.36
C ALA A 212 -32.71 -10.05 53.68
N LYS A 213 -32.00 -8.93 53.64
CA LYS A 213 -32.48 -7.64 54.15
C LYS A 213 -32.81 -6.69 53.01
N ILE A 214 -34.08 -6.32 52.86
CA ILE A 214 -34.48 -5.24 51.95
C ILE A 214 -34.15 -3.87 52.56
N PHE A 215 -33.64 -2.96 51.74
CA PHE A 215 -33.51 -1.54 52.07
C PHE A 215 -33.85 -0.65 50.85
N GLU A 216 -34.51 0.48 51.11
CA GLU A 216 -34.83 1.47 50.08
C GLU A 216 -33.66 2.44 49.88
N LEU A 217 -33.16 2.55 48.64
CA LEU A 217 -32.07 3.48 48.32
C LEU A 217 -32.51 4.94 48.43
N GLN A 218 -33.72 5.26 47.96
CA GLN A 218 -34.17 6.66 47.83
C GLN A 218 -34.49 7.31 49.18
N SER A 219 -35.14 6.59 50.09
CA SER A 219 -35.52 7.09 51.42
C SER A 219 -34.41 6.96 52.49
N SER A 220 -33.45 6.05 52.32
CA SER A 220 -32.35 5.85 53.27
C SER A 220 -31.35 7.02 53.28
N THR A 221 -30.76 7.26 54.46
CA THR A 221 -29.62 8.18 54.67
C THR A 221 -28.30 7.63 54.12
N LEU A 222 -28.24 6.35 53.76
CA LEU A 222 -27.03 5.64 53.30
C LEU A 222 -25.86 5.71 54.30
N GLU A 223 -26.12 5.35 55.56
CA GLU A 223 -25.07 5.12 56.58
C GLU A 223 -24.66 3.64 56.59
N PRO A 224 -23.36 3.28 56.71
CA PRO A 224 -22.92 1.88 56.69
C PRO A 224 -23.54 0.99 57.77
N ASP A 225 -23.94 1.57 58.91
CA ASP A 225 -24.59 0.86 60.01
C ASP A 225 -26.12 0.73 59.88
N SER A 226 -26.75 1.49 58.97
CA SER A 226 -28.16 1.22 58.61
C SER A 226 -28.29 0.11 57.57
N ILE A 227 -27.24 -0.12 56.76
CA ILE A 227 -27.19 -1.13 55.70
C ILE A 227 -26.62 -2.46 56.23
N PHE A 228 -25.34 -2.51 56.62
CA PHE A 228 -24.65 -3.77 56.93
C PHE A 228 -24.80 -4.21 58.40
N TYR A 229 -24.99 -5.52 58.61
CA TYR A 229 -25.00 -6.12 59.95
C TYR A 229 -23.66 -5.91 60.70
N PRO A 230 -23.64 -5.71 62.03
CA PRO A 230 -22.39 -5.56 62.80
C PRO A 230 -21.45 -6.76 62.66
N ASN A 231 -22.01 -7.97 62.71
CA ASN A 231 -21.32 -9.24 62.51
C ASN A 231 -21.19 -9.65 61.03
N GLY A 232 -21.59 -8.79 60.08
CA GLY A 232 -21.59 -9.09 58.65
C GLY A 232 -20.19 -9.47 58.15
N GLY A 233 -20.10 -10.50 57.31
CA GLY A 233 -18.84 -11.07 56.86
C GLY A 233 -18.57 -10.77 55.39
N TYR A 234 -19.42 -11.31 54.52
CA TYR A 234 -19.32 -11.17 53.07
C TYR A 234 -20.70 -11.43 52.44
N GLY A 235 -21.01 -10.76 51.34
CA GLY A 235 -22.11 -11.15 50.48
C GLY A 235 -22.38 -10.18 49.34
N ASN A 236 -23.60 -10.20 48.80
CA ASN A 236 -23.99 -9.37 47.67
C ASN A 236 -25.13 -8.40 47.99
N ILE A 237 -25.14 -7.28 47.27
CA ILE A 237 -26.29 -6.39 47.14
C ILE A 237 -26.88 -6.57 45.75
N ILE A 238 -28.17 -6.89 45.68
CA ILE A 238 -28.97 -6.92 44.44
C ILE A 238 -29.86 -5.67 44.44
N ALA A 239 -29.52 -4.68 43.62
CA ALA A 239 -30.25 -3.43 43.45
C ALA A 239 -31.17 -3.47 42.23
N PHE A 240 -32.39 -2.98 42.41
CA PHE A 240 -33.44 -2.95 41.39
C PHE A 240 -33.72 -1.51 40.92
N ARG A 241 -34.10 -1.37 39.66
CA ARG A 241 -34.60 -0.13 39.05
C ARG A 241 -35.99 -0.39 38.50
N ASP A 242 -36.93 0.49 38.85
CA ASP A 242 -38.36 0.43 38.46
C ASP A 242 -39.10 -0.86 38.87
N PHE A 243 -38.52 -1.65 39.79
CA PHE A 243 -39.09 -2.91 40.32
C PHE A 243 -39.03 -2.93 41.86
N ASN A 244 -39.97 -3.60 42.50
CA ASN A 244 -40.04 -3.78 43.95
C ASN A 244 -40.47 -5.22 44.28
N ILE A 245 -39.95 -5.78 45.37
CA ILE A 245 -40.33 -7.08 45.91
C ILE A 245 -40.57 -6.97 47.43
N ALA A 246 -41.48 -7.79 47.98
CA ALA A 246 -41.80 -7.78 49.40
C ALA A 246 -40.80 -8.63 50.21
N GLN A 247 -40.54 -8.23 51.46
CA GLN A 247 -39.67 -8.96 52.39
C GLN A 247 -40.10 -10.42 52.54
N ASP A 248 -41.41 -10.67 52.68
CA ASP A 248 -41.99 -12.01 52.77
C ASP A 248 -41.73 -12.88 51.53
N GLU A 249 -41.66 -12.29 50.34
CA GLU A 249 -41.37 -13.03 49.10
C GLU A 249 -39.88 -13.38 49.03
N VAL A 250 -38.98 -12.44 49.36
CA VAL A 250 -37.54 -12.71 49.44
C VAL A 250 -37.26 -13.78 50.51
N ALA A 251 -37.90 -13.70 51.67
CA ALA A 251 -37.79 -14.70 52.73
C ALA A 251 -38.22 -16.10 52.26
N LYS A 252 -39.34 -16.24 51.55
CA LYS A 252 -39.78 -17.52 50.96
C LYS A 252 -38.79 -18.06 49.92
N VAL A 253 -38.23 -17.18 49.09
CA VAL A 253 -37.25 -17.53 48.04
C VAL A 253 -35.93 -18.01 48.65
N CYS A 254 -35.49 -17.41 49.77
CA CYS A 254 -34.26 -17.78 50.47
C CYS A 254 -34.42 -18.89 51.52
N ALA A 255 -35.64 -19.19 52.00
CA ALA A 255 -35.90 -20.12 53.09
C ALA A 255 -35.21 -21.51 52.99
N PRO A 256 -35.02 -22.14 51.80
CA PRO A 256 -34.29 -23.41 51.68
C PRO A 256 -32.80 -23.35 52.03
N TYR A 257 -32.27 -22.17 52.35
CA TYR A 257 -30.83 -21.90 52.51
C TYR A 257 -30.46 -21.27 53.88
N ASN A 258 -31.37 -21.38 54.86
CA ASN A 258 -31.25 -20.94 56.27
C ASN A 258 -31.36 -22.15 57.24
N GLU A 259 -30.55 -22.24 58.32
CA GLU A 259 -30.40 -23.44 59.19
C GLU A 259 -30.52 -23.15 60.72
N THR A 260 -31.21 -23.98 61.56
CA THR A 260 -31.48 -23.81 63.04
C THR A 260 -31.98 -25.10 63.79
N THR A 261 -32.04 -25.32 65.13
CA THR A 261 -31.22 -24.93 66.34
C THR A 261 -31.18 -25.91 67.58
N PRO A 262 -32.25 -26.23 68.40
CA PRO A 262 -32.12 -26.56 69.87
C PRO A 262 -32.97 -27.80 70.38
N PRO A 263 -33.35 -28.08 71.68
CA PRO A 263 -32.98 -27.62 73.06
C PRO A 263 -32.86 -28.69 74.25
N SER A 264 -32.39 -28.25 75.45
CA SER A 264 -32.80 -28.56 76.88
C SER A 264 -32.51 -29.87 77.73
N ASP A 265 -31.89 -29.68 78.94
CA ASP A 265 -31.92 -30.33 80.34
C ASP A 265 -31.68 -31.84 80.69
N GLY A 266 -31.39 -32.31 81.97
CA GLY A 266 -31.05 -31.65 83.27
C GLY A 266 -31.03 -32.50 84.62
N SER A 267 -30.08 -32.25 85.56
CA SER A 267 -30.04 -32.44 87.08
C SER A 267 -29.93 -33.81 87.91
N GLY A 268 -28.93 -33.97 88.85
CA GLY A 268 -29.08 -34.15 90.37
C GLY A 268 -29.02 -35.47 91.29
N ASN A 269 -27.85 -35.89 91.86
CA ASN A 269 -27.43 -36.34 93.28
C ASN A 269 -27.98 -37.47 94.31
N ASN A 270 -27.15 -38.50 94.71
CA ASN A 270 -26.69 -39.18 96.04
C ASN A 270 -27.49 -39.85 97.30
N LYS A 271 -27.17 -41.15 97.71
CA LYS A 271 -26.83 -41.86 99.08
C LYS A 271 -27.76 -42.50 100.26
N ASN A 272 -27.45 -43.76 100.77
CA ASN A 272 -27.48 -44.46 102.18
C ASN A 272 -28.77 -45.11 102.93
N VAL A 273 -28.92 -45.96 104.06
CA VAL A 273 -28.24 -46.97 105.07
C VAL A 273 -29.24 -47.42 106.31
N ILE A 274 -29.33 -48.46 107.25
CA ILE A 274 -28.85 -49.88 107.71
C ILE A 274 -29.81 -50.72 108.78
N THR A 275 -29.41 -51.54 109.84
CA THR A 275 -30.07 -52.81 110.50
C THR A 275 -29.85 -53.07 112.09
N ILE A 276 -30.15 -54.12 113.01
CA ILE A 276 -30.72 -55.56 113.17
C ILE A 276 -30.93 -56.21 114.68
N SER A 277 -31.71 -57.33 114.91
CA SER A 277 -31.71 -58.56 115.91
C SER A 277 -32.25 -58.73 117.43
N GLY A 278 -32.23 -59.98 118.06
CA GLY A 278 -32.85 -60.55 119.37
C GLY A 278 -32.01 -61.65 120.20
N THR A 279 -32.35 -62.63 121.14
CA THR A 279 -33.51 -63.40 121.86
C THR A 279 -33.08 -64.31 123.13
N GLU A 280 -33.92 -65.23 123.78
CA GLU A 280 -33.65 -66.61 124.47
C GLU A 280 -34.22 -67.14 125.90
N GLU A 281 -33.86 -68.38 126.43
CA GLU A 281 -34.65 -69.40 127.28
C GLU A 281 -33.85 -70.42 128.26
N LEU A 282 -34.49 -71.41 128.99
CA LEU A 282 -34.08 -72.84 129.38
C LEU A 282 -34.27 -73.42 130.86
N GLU A 283 -34.81 -74.67 131.06
CA GLU A 283 -34.39 -75.69 132.09
C GLU A 283 -34.88 -77.15 131.79
N LEU A 284 -34.05 -78.22 131.87
CA LEU A 284 -34.36 -79.55 131.27
C LEU A 284 -33.51 -80.76 131.78
N SER A 285 -34.06 -81.80 132.46
CA SER A 285 -33.27 -83.05 132.75
C SER A 285 -34.03 -84.37 133.04
N LYS A 286 -35.10 -84.42 133.87
CA LYS A 286 -35.77 -85.71 134.24
C LYS A 286 -36.43 -86.47 133.06
N PHE A 287 -36.42 -85.85 131.90
CA PHE A 287 -36.62 -86.37 130.55
C PHE A 287 -35.93 -87.74 130.29
N GLN A 288 -34.69 -87.91 130.78
CA GLN A 288 -33.64 -88.83 130.28
C GLN A 288 -33.92 -90.34 130.14
N LEU A 289 -34.91 -90.94 130.82
CA LEU A 289 -35.20 -92.39 130.71
C LEU A 289 -36.51 -92.73 129.99
N HIS A 290 -37.40 -91.74 129.85
CA HIS A 290 -38.42 -91.78 128.80
C HIS A 290 -37.73 -91.55 127.45
N GLN A 291 -36.79 -90.59 127.44
CA GLN A 291 -35.85 -90.30 126.36
C GLN A 291 -35.24 -91.57 125.76
N THR A 292 -34.66 -92.50 126.53
CA THR A 292 -33.94 -93.65 125.94
C THR A 292 -34.82 -94.68 125.22
N ARG A 293 -36.14 -94.70 125.45
CA ARG A 293 -37.09 -95.55 124.69
C ARG A 293 -37.76 -94.79 123.57
N GLU A 294 -38.01 -93.49 123.75
CA GLU A 294 -38.32 -92.60 122.64
C GLU A 294 -37.19 -92.62 121.62
N GLU A 295 -35.92 -92.48 122.04
CA GLU A 295 -34.69 -92.53 121.24
C GLU A 295 -34.60 -93.75 120.33
N LEU A 296 -35.18 -94.90 120.68
CA LEU A 296 -35.18 -96.09 119.81
C LEU A 296 -36.24 -96.04 118.71
N GLU A 297 -37.45 -95.56 118.99
CA GLU A 297 -38.47 -95.35 117.93
C GLU A 297 -38.21 -94.05 117.16
N GLN A 298 -37.63 -93.03 117.81
CA GLN A 298 -37.00 -91.89 117.17
C GLN A 298 -35.87 -92.36 116.27
N CYS A 299 -35.00 -93.30 116.67
CA CYS A 299 -33.97 -93.85 115.77
C CYS A 299 -34.57 -94.56 114.55
N LYS A 300 -35.70 -95.28 114.69
CA LYS A 300 -36.38 -95.86 113.52
C LYS A 300 -37.05 -94.79 112.66
N ALA A 301 -37.71 -93.81 113.27
CA ALA A 301 -38.29 -92.68 112.56
C ALA A 301 -37.21 -91.85 111.85
N LEU A 302 -36.03 -91.68 112.48
CA LEU A 302 -34.86 -91.02 111.92
C LEU A 302 -34.26 -91.85 110.78
N LEU A 303 -34.21 -93.18 110.88
CA LEU A 303 -33.74 -94.05 109.79
C LEU A 303 -34.71 -94.02 108.60
N GLN A 304 -36.02 -93.99 108.87
CA GLN A 304 -37.06 -93.84 107.84
C GLN A 304 -37.10 -92.43 107.24
N GLN A 305 -36.82 -91.40 108.04
CA GLN A 305 -36.60 -90.01 107.61
C GLN A 305 -35.35 -89.91 106.75
N ILE A 306 -34.21 -90.47 107.17
CA ILE A 306 -32.96 -90.54 106.41
C ILE A 306 -33.15 -91.32 105.10
N GLN A 307 -34.03 -92.33 105.05
CA GLN A 307 -34.42 -92.98 103.78
C GLN A 307 -35.24 -92.05 102.88
N GLY A 308 -36.17 -91.26 103.44
CA GLY A 308 -36.91 -90.24 102.69
C GLY A 308 -36.02 -89.10 102.19
N GLU A 309 -35.13 -88.60 103.04
CA GLU A 309 -34.10 -87.61 102.71
C GLU A 309 -33.14 -88.17 101.66
N ALA A 310 -32.70 -89.43 101.75
CA ALA A 310 -31.88 -90.06 100.73
C ALA A 310 -32.59 -90.16 99.37
N GLN A 311 -33.89 -90.51 99.34
CA GLN A 311 -34.70 -90.48 98.11
C GLN A 311 -34.89 -89.06 97.56
N GLN A 312 -35.03 -88.06 98.44
CA GLN A 312 -35.13 -86.65 98.09
C GLN A 312 -33.80 -86.14 97.51
N TYR A 313 -32.65 -86.43 98.14
CA TYR A 313 -31.33 -86.12 97.61
C TYR A 313 -31.05 -86.86 96.30
N GLN A 314 -31.49 -88.10 96.14
CA GLN A 314 -31.32 -88.86 94.90
C GLN A 314 -32.16 -88.26 93.75
N SER A 315 -33.34 -87.70 94.07
CA SER A 315 -34.19 -86.97 93.13
C SER A 315 -33.62 -85.58 92.78
N GLN A 316 -33.07 -84.85 93.77
CA GLN A 316 -32.33 -83.59 93.55
C GLN A 316 -31.06 -83.80 92.73
N LEU A 317 -30.36 -84.92 92.92
CA LEU A 317 -29.18 -85.29 92.15
C LEU A 317 -29.54 -85.61 90.70
N HIS A 318 -30.69 -86.24 90.45
CA HIS A 318 -31.19 -86.45 89.09
C HIS A 318 -31.60 -85.13 88.42
N GLN A 319 -32.34 -84.25 89.12
CA GLN A 319 -32.68 -82.92 88.59
C GLN A 319 -31.45 -82.04 88.32
N THR A 320 -30.42 -82.12 89.16
CA THR A 320 -29.16 -81.39 88.90
C THR A 320 -28.34 -82.01 87.77
N GLN A 321 -28.47 -83.31 87.49
CA GLN A 321 -27.93 -83.93 86.27
C GLN A 321 -28.66 -83.42 85.01
N GLU A 322 -30.00 -83.42 84.99
CA GLU A 322 -30.80 -82.88 83.87
C GLU A 322 -30.46 -81.41 83.59
N VAL A 323 -30.31 -80.60 84.64
CA VAL A 323 -29.91 -79.19 84.52
C VAL A 323 -28.47 -79.05 84.02
N LEU A 324 -27.54 -79.92 84.45
CA LEU A 324 -26.16 -79.90 83.96
C LEU A 324 -26.08 -80.24 82.46
N GLU A 325 -26.86 -81.24 82.03
CA GLU A 325 -26.95 -81.69 80.63
C GLU A 325 -27.53 -80.57 79.74
N GLN A 326 -28.59 -79.89 80.19
CA GLN A 326 -29.11 -78.67 79.54
C GLN A 326 -28.11 -77.52 79.49
N PHE A 327 -27.23 -77.38 80.49
CA PHE A 327 -26.14 -76.40 80.45
C PHE A 327 -25.03 -76.79 79.45
N GLN A 328 -24.73 -78.07 79.29
CA GLN A 328 -23.77 -78.56 78.28
C GLN A 328 -24.30 -78.37 76.86
N ASP A 329 -25.57 -78.69 76.59
CA ASP A 329 -26.22 -78.42 75.30
C ASP A 329 -26.15 -76.93 74.94
N ARG A 330 -26.48 -76.05 75.90
CA ARG A 330 -26.40 -74.59 75.71
C ARG A 330 -24.98 -74.08 75.50
N MET A 331 -23.98 -74.72 76.12
CA MET A 331 -22.56 -74.42 75.85
C MET A 331 -22.16 -74.81 74.43
N GLN A 332 -22.50 -76.02 73.96
CA GLN A 332 -22.21 -76.43 72.59
C GLN A 332 -22.92 -75.56 71.54
N GLN A 333 -24.17 -75.15 71.79
CA GLN A 333 -24.89 -74.20 70.93
C GLN A 333 -24.17 -72.83 70.88
N ALA A 334 -23.68 -72.34 72.02
CA ALA A 334 -22.91 -71.10 72.08
C ALA A 334 -21.54 -71.19 71.38
N GLU A 335 -20.82 -72.31 71.53
CA GLU A 335 -19.56 -72.57 70.80
C GLU A 335 -19.78 -72.66 69.28
N THR A 336 -20.88 -73.30 68.85
CA THR A 336 -21.25 -73.39 67.42
C THR A 336 -21.55 -72.01 66.83
N LEU A 337 -22.36 -71.21 67.51
CA LEU A 337 -22.63 -69.81 67.12
C LEU A 337 -21.36 -68.95 67.11
N LEU A 338 -20.44 -69.16 68.05
CA LEU A 338 -19.16 -68.46 68.08
C LEU A 338 -18.29 -68.79 66.86
N GLN A 339 -18.29 -70.05 66.40
CA GLN A 339 -17.61 -70.46 65.17
C GLN A 339 -18.28 -69.85 63.91
N GLU A 340 -19.61 -69.81 63.84
CA GLU A 340 -20.31 -69.13 62.74
C GLU A 340 -19.96 -67.63 62.68
N TYR A 341 -19.99 -66.92 63.81
CA TYR A 341 -19.61 -65.51 63.87
C TYR A 341 -18.12 -65.30 63.53
N GLN A 342 -17.22 -66.19 63.95
CA GLN A 342 -15.80 -66.12 63.56
C GLN A 342 -15.60 -66.35 62.06
N GLY A 343 -16.38 -67.25 61.43
CA GLY A 343 -16.37 -67.47 59.98
C GLY A 343 -16.91 -66.27 59.20
N GLN A 344 -18.05 -65.71 59.63
CA GLN A 344 -18.62 -64.49 59.05
C GLN A 344 -17.63 -63.31 59.13
N LEU A 345 -16.99 -63.12 60.30
CA LEU A 345 -16.02 -62.04 60.50
C LEU A 345 -14.81 -62.17 59.56
N HIS A 346 -14.28 -63.39 59.37
CA HIS A 346 -13.22 -63.62 58.37
C HIS A 346 -13.68 -63.37 56.92
N SER A 347 -14.93 -63.69 56.56
CA SER A 347 -15.48 -63.34 55.24
C SER A 347 -15.50 -61.83 55.04
N THR A 348 -16.08 -61.09 55.99
CA THR A 348 -16.14 -59.62 55.93
C THR A 348 -14.75 -58.95 55.96
N GLN A 349 -13.76 -59.57 56.62
CA GLN A 349 -12.37 -59.11 56.62
C GLN A 349 -11.76 -59.24 55.21
N ALA A 350 -11.95 -60.38 54.54
CA ALA A 350 -11.46 -60.61 53.18
C ALA A 350 -12.18 -59.75 52.13
N GLU A 351 -13.50 -59.56 52.26
CA GLU A 351 -14.30 -58.66 51.43
C GLU A 351 -13.85 -57.19 51.58
N LEU A 352 -13.47 -56.78 52.79
CA LEU A 352 -12.91 -55.45 53.06
C LEU A 352 -11.52 -55.28 52.45
N GLU A 353 -10.62 -56.25 52.60
CA GLU A 353 -9.29 -56.23 51.98
C GLU A 353 -9.37 -56.22 50.44
N GLN A 354 -10.28 -57.01 49.86
CA GLN A 354 -10.57 -56.95 48.43
C GLN A 354 -11.05 -55.56 48.02
N SER A 355 -12.02 -54.97 48.75
CA SER A 355 -12.54 -53.63 48.47
C SER A 355 -11.47 -52.54 48.58
N GLN A 356 -10.56 -52.64 49.55
CA GLN A 356 -9.43 -51.71 49.70
C GLN A 356 -8.42 -51.83 48.56
N SER A 357 -8.14 -53.05 48.08
CA SER A 357 -7.27 -53.27 46.93
C SER A 357 -7.86 -52.72 45.61
N GLN A 358 -9.18 -52.87 45.42
CA GLN A 358 -9.91 -52.28 44.29
C GLN A 358 -9.89 -50.75 44.35
N LEU A 359 -10.13 -50.17 45.54
CA LEU A 359 -10.05 -48.72 45.75
C LEU A 359 -8.67 -48.17 45.36
N HIS A 360 -7.58 -48.83 45.77
CA HIS A 360 -6.22 -48.45 45.38
C HIS A 360 -5.97 -48.55 43.86
N SER A 361 -6.52 -49.56 43.17
CA SER A 361 -6.44 -49.64 41.70
C SER A 361 -7.13 -48.44 41.05
N THR A 362 -8.38 -48.16 41.45
CA THR A 362 -9.15 -47.02 40.91
C THR A 362 -8.52 -45.67 41.25
N GLN A 363 -7.83 -45.55 42.39
CA GLN A 363 -7.08 -44.35 42.77
C GLN A 363 -5.90 -44.11 41.81
N ALA A 364 -5.10 -45.15 41.53
CA ALA A 364 -3.98 -45.07 40.60
C ALA A 364 -4.41 -44.84 39.14
N GLU A 365 -5.53 -45.47 38.72
CA GLU A 365 -6.15 -45.24 37.40
C GLU A 365 -6.65 -43.79 37.27
N LEU A 366 -7.23 -43.21 38.33
CA LEU A 366 -7.65 -41.81 38.37
C LEU A 366 -6.46 -40.84 38.30
N GLU A 367 -5.39 -41.09 39.06
CA GLU A 367 -4.16 -40.30 39.01
C GLU A 367 -3.51 -40.36 37.62
N GLN A 368 -3.51 -41.52 36.97
CA GLN A 368 -3.03 -41.66 35.59
C GLN A 368 -3.92 -40.90 34.58
N ALA A 369 -5.25 -40.95 34.75
CA ALA A 369 -6.18 -40.21 33.90
C ALA A 369 -6.04 -38.68 34.08
N GLN A 370 -5.84 -38.20 35.32
CA GLN A 370 -5.55 -36.79 35.60
C GLN A 370 -4.21 -36.34 34.98
N SER A 371 -3.17 -37.18 35.06
CA SER A 371 -1.88 -36.93 34.39
C SER A 371 -2.02 -36.81 32.87
N GLN A 372 -2.81 -37.69 32.25
CA GLN A 372 -3.08 -37.63 30.81
C GLN A 372 -3.88 -36.39 30.42
N LEU A 373 -4.94 -36.07 31.17
CA LEU A 373 -5.75 -34.87 30.97
C LEU A 373 -4.89 -33.61 30.98
N HIS A 374 -4.02 -33.46 31.99
CA HIS A 374 -3.14 -32.30 32.14
C HIS A 374 -2.11 -32.19 30.99
N SER A 375 -1.61 -33.32 30.47
CA SER A 375 -0.76 -33.35 29.27
C SER A 375 -1.53 -32.85 28.03
N THR A 376 -2.74 -33.34 27.80
CA THR A 376 -3.58 -32.86 26.67
C THR A 376 -4.03 -31.40 26.84
N GLN A 377 -4.16 -30.91 28.07
CA GLN A 377 -4.45 -29.50 28.36
C GLN A 377 -3.29 -28.60 27.87
N ALA A 378 -2.05 -28.97 28.20
CA ALA A 378 -0.86 -28.24 27.77
C ALA A 378 -0.62 -28.30 26.25
N GLU A 379 -0.89 -29.44 25.62
CA GLU A 379 -0.85 -29.57 24.14
C GLU A 379 -1.91 -28.70 23.46
N LEU A 380 -3.10 -28.57 24.07
CA LEU A 380 -4.17 -27.67 23.60
C LEU A 380 -3.78 -26.20 23.75
N GLU A 381 -3.27 -25.77 24.91
CA GLU A 381 -2.79 -24.40 25.15
C GLU A 381 -1.64 -24.02 24.19
N GLN A 382 -0.72 -24.95 23.93
CA GLN A 382 0.34 -24.75 22.94
C GLN A 382 -0.24 -24.58 21.52
N SER A 383 -1.25 -25.37 21.17
CA SER A 383 -1.92 -25.31 19.86
C SER A 383 -2.73 -24.02 19.68
N GLN A 384 -3.45 -23.57 20.72
CA GLN A 384 -4.15 -22.28 20.76
C GLN A 384 -3.17 -21.11 20.61
N SER A 385 -2.02 -21.18 21.30
CA SER A 385 -0.95 -20.16 21.21
C SER A 385 -0.36 -20.07 19.80
N GLN A 386 -0.13 -21.21 19.14
CA GLN A 386 0.30 -21.25 17.74
C GLN A 386 -0.77 -20.67 16.80
N LEU A 387 -2.04 -21.02 17.00
CA LEU A 387 -3.16 -20.48 16.22
C LEU A 387 -3.23 -18.94 16.31
N HIS A 388 -3.08 -18.37 17.51
CA HIS A 388 -3.02 -16.92 17.70
C HIS A 388 -1.82 -16.26 17.00
N SER A 389 -0.64 -16.90 17.01
CA SER A 389 0.53 -16.39 16.24
C SER A 389 0.23 -16.37 14.74
N THR A 390 -0.31 -17.46 14.18
CA THR A 390 -0.65 -17.55 12.77
C THR A 390 -1.77 -16.57 12.37
N GLN A 391 -2.74 -16.32 13.27
CA GLN A 391 -3.79 -15.32 13.09
C GLN A 391 -3.20 -13.91 12.97
N ALA A 392 -2.26 -13.54 13.86
CA ALA A 392 -1.60 -12.23 13.82
C ALA A 392 -0.71 -12.04 12.58
N GLU A 393 0.03 -13.08 12.17
CA GLU A 393 0.82 -13.09 10.93
C GLU A 393 -0.06 -12.92 9.68
N LEU A 394 -1.26 -13.51 9.68
CA LEU A 394 -2.25 -13.36 8.62
C LEU A 394 -2.82 -11.94 8.57
N GLU A 395 -3.17 -11.34 9.71
CA GLU A 395 -3.66 -9.97 9.79
C GLU A 395 -2.59 -8.95 9.37
N GLN A 396 -1.33 -9.14 9.77
CA GLN A 396 -0.21 -8.33 9.28
C GLN A 396 -0.05 -8.46 7.75
N SER A 397 -0.15 -9.69 7.22
CA SER A 397 -0.04 -9.94 5.78
C SER A 397 -1.18 -9.29 4.98
N GLN A 398 -2.41 -9.29 5.51
CA GLN A 398 -3.55 -8.58 4.90
C GLN A 398 -3.35 -7.05 4.93
N SER A 399 -2.83 -6.51 6.03
CA SER A 399 -2.49 -5.09 6.16
C SER A 399 -1.43 -4.64 5.14
N HIS A 400 -0.34 -5.40 5.01
CA HIS A 400 0.68 -5.16 3.98
C HIS A 400 0.11 -5.22 2.56
N LEU A 401 -0.72 -6.23 2.24
CA LEU A 401 -1.35 -6.37 0.93
C LEU A 401 -2.27 -5.18 0.61
N HIS A 402 -2.99 -4.64 1.61
CA HIS A 402 -3.83 -3.46 1.43
C HIS A 402 -2.99 -2.18 1.19
N SER A 403 -1.82 -2.04 1.83
CA SER A 403 -0.87 -0.95 1.54
C SER A 403 -0.36 -1.02 0.10
N THR A 404 0.11 -2.20 -0.33
CA THR A 404 0.62 -2.41 -1.69
C THR A 404 -0.46 -2.18 -2.76
N GLN A 405 -1.73 -2.53 -2.47
CA GLN A 405 -2.86 -2.23 -3.34
C GLN A 405 -3.07 -0.70 -3.50
N ALA A 406 -3.00 0.07 -2.40
CA ALA A 406 -3.12 1.52 -2.45
C ALA A 406 -1.93 2.20 -3.17
N GLU A 407 -0.71 1.71 -2.96
CA GLU A 407 0.50 2.15 -3.68
C GLU A 407 0.40 1.88 -5.19
N LEU A 408 -0.19 0.74 -5.58
CA LEU A 408 -0.45 0.39 -6.98
C LEU A 408 -1.50 1.32 -7.61
N GLU A 409 -2.60 1.62 -6.92
CA GLU A 409 -3.63 2.55 -7.39
C GLU A 409 -3.11 4.00 -7.51
N GLN A 410 -2.27 4.42 -6.57
CA GLN A 410 -1.55 5.70 -6.67
C GLN A 410 -0.61 5.73 -7.88
N SER A 411 0.14 4.64 -8.12
CA SER A 411 1.07 4.52 -9.24
C SER A 411 0.35 4.52 -10.60
N GLN A 412 -0.79 3.83 -10.72
CA GLN A 412 -1.65 3.86 -11.91
C GLN A 412 -2.22 5.27 -12.16
N SER A 413 -2.63 5.97 -11.10
CA SER A 413 -3.12 7.35 -11.18
C SER A 413 -2.03 8.32 -11.65
N GLN A 414 -0.80 8.16 -11.18
CA GLN A 414 0.37 8.92 -11.64
C GLN A 414 0.73 8.60 -13.10
N LEU A 415 0.64 7.34 -13.51
CA LEU A 415 0.88 6.92 -14.90
C LEU A 415 -0.13 7.57 -15.87
N HIS A 416 -1.43 7.51 -15.55
CA HIS A 416 -2.47 8.17 -16.35
C HIS A 416 -2.28 9.69 -16.43
N SER A 417 -1.93 10.35 -15.32
CA SER A 417 -1.61 11.79 -15.30
C SER A 417 -0.42 12.12 -16.21
N THR A 418 0.66 11.34 -16.10
CA THR A 418 1.88 11.49 -16.92
C THR A 418 1.59 11.29 -18.41
N GLN A 419 0.74 10.31 -18.75
CA GLN A 419 0.36 10.04 -20.13
C GLN A 419 -0.53 11.16 -20.73
N ALA A 420 -1.45 11.74 -19.95
CA ALA A 420 -2.22 12.90 -20.39
C ALA A 420 -1.32 14.13 -20.65
N VAL A 421 -0.31 14.36 -19.80
CA VAL A 421 0.70 15.42 -20.01
C VAL A 421 1.55 15.14 -21.26
N LEU A 422 1.90 13.89 -21.53
CA LEU A 422 2.61 13.49 -22.74
C LEU A 422 1.77 13.74 -24.01
N GLU A 423 0.49 13.36 -24.01
CA GLU A 423 -0.43 13.61 -25.13
C GLU A 423 -0.64 15.12 -25.37
N GLN A 424 -0.79 15.91 -24.30
CA GLN A 424 -0.84 17.37 -24.39
C GLN A 424 0.45 17.95 -25.00
N SER A 425 1.62 17.45 -24.58
CA SER A 425 2.92 17.89 -25.07
C SER A 425 3.13 17.54 -26.55
N GLN A 426 2.70 16.34 -26.98
CA GLN A 426 2.72 15.96 -28.41
C GLN A 426 1.78 16.81 -29.26
N SER A 427 0.60 17.18 -28.72
CA SER A 427 -0.34 18.08 -29.39
C SER A 427 0.23 19.50 -29.54
N GLN A 428 0.89 20.00 -28.49
CA GLN A 428 1.62 21.28 -28.53
C GLN A 428 2.76 21.25 -29.55
N LEU A 429 3.56 20.18 -29.58
CA LEU A 429 4.65 20.02 -30.55
C LEU A 429 4.14 20.10 -31.99
N ARG A 430 3.13 19.31 -32.35
CA ARG A 430 2.50 19.34 -33.69
C ARG A 430 1.95 20.72 -34.05
N SER A 431 1.41 21.45 -33.08
CA SER A 431 0.95 22.83 -33.28
C SER A 431 2.12 23.77 -33.59
N THR A 432 3.25 23.65 -32.87
CA THR A 432 4.45 24.45 -33.14
C THR A 432 5.13 24.08 -34.47
N GLU A 433 5.11 22.81 -34.87
CA GLU A 433 5.60 22.34 -36.17
C GLU A 433 4.79 22.96 -37.33
N ALA A 434 3.46 22.94 -37.23
CA ALA A 434 2.58 23.56 -38.23
C ALA A 434 2.76 25.09 -38.33
N VAL A 435 2.92 25.78 -37.19
CA VAL A 435 3.22 27.23 -37.16
C VAL A 435 4.60 27.52 -37.76
N LEU A 436 5.58 26.64 -37.55
CA LEU A 436 6.91 26.76 -38.16
C LEU A 436 6.86 26.56 -39.69
N GLU A 437 6.14 25.55 -40.19
CA GLU A 437 5.95 25.31 -41.63
C GLU A 437 5.23 26.48 -42.32
N GLN A 438 4.18 27.03 -41.67
CA GLN A 438 3.50 28.24 -42.14
C GLN A 438 4.46 29.45 -42.17
N SER A 439 5.28 29.61 -41.13
CA SER A 439 6.25 30.72 -41.03
C SER A 439 7.36 30.60 -42.09
N GLN A 440 7.85 29.40 -42.36
CA GLN A 440 8.80 29.13 -43.45
C GLN A 440 8.17 29.45 -44.81
N SER A 441 6.92 29.01 -45.05
CA SER A 441 6.18 29.30 -46.28
C SER A 441 5.99 30.80 -46.50
N GLN A 442 5.63 31.56 -45.46
CA GLN A 442 5.53 33.02 -45.53
C GLN A 442 6.90 33.67 -45.80
N LEU A 443 7.98 33.18 -45.19
CA LEU A 443 9.33 33.68 -45.42
C LEU A 443 9.79 33.43 -46.88
N HIS A 444 9.42 32.29 -47.46
CA HIS A 444 9.65 32.00 -48.89
C HIS A 444 8.84 32.93 -49.81
N GLN A 445 7.57 33.20 -49.49
CA GLN A 445 6.75 34.18 -50.23
C GLN A 445 7.37 35.59 -50.16
N ASN A 446 7.71 36.07 -48.95
CA ASN A 446 8.32 37.38 -48.74
C ASN A 446 9.66 37.53 -49.49
N ARG A 447 10.48 36.45 -49.56
CA ARG A 447 11.71 36.42 -50.38
C ARG A 447 11.42 36.54 -51.87
N ALA A 448 10.39 35.87 -52.38
CA ALA A 448 9.99 35.95 -53.78
C ALA A 448 9.44 37.35 -54.14
N GLU A 449 8.62 37.95 -53.28
CA GLU A 449 8.15 39.33 -53.43
C GLU A 449 9.30 40.34 -53.41
N LEU A 450 10.27 40.19 -52.50
CA LEU A 450 11.43 41.06 -52.42
C LEU A 450 12.35 40.92 -53.66
N ALA A 451 12.55 39.72 -54.17
CA ALA A 451 13.28 39.50 -55.42
C ALA A 451 12.56 40.12 -56.64
N HIS A 452 11.23 40.01 -56.68
CA HIS A 452 10.42 40.69 -57.70
C HIS A 452 10.50 42.22 -57.57
N LYS A 453 10.48 42.76 -56.34
CA LYS A 453 10.62 44.20 -56.09
C LYS A 453 12.00 44.75 -56.46
N ASN A 454 13.09 44.02 -56.19
CA ASN A 454 14.42 44.38 -56.65
C ASN A 454 14.52 44.35 -58.18
N SER A 455 13.83 43.40 -58.84
CA SER A 455 13.74 43.35 -60.30
C SER A 455 12.99 44.55 -60.89
N GLN A 456 11.86 44.94 -60.28
CA GLN A 456 11.13 46.17 -60.62
C GLN A 456 11.97 47.43 -60.39
N LEU A 457 12.77 47.48 -59.31
CA LEU A 457 13.66 48.59 -59.01
C LEU A 457 14.75 48.72 -60.07
N HIS A 458 15.48 47.64 -60.39
CA HIS A 458 16.52 47.67 -61.44
C HIS A 458 15.98 48.02 -62.84
N GLN A 459 14.76 47.58 -63.19
CA GLN A 459 14.10 48.06 -64.41
C GLN A 459 13.85 49.58 -64.34
N SER A 460 13.34 50.08 -63.22
CA SER A 460 13.07 51.52 -63.01
C SER A 460 14.35 52.36 -63.03
N GLU A 461 15.44 51.86 -62.47
CA GLU A 461 16.78 52.47 -62.52
C GLU A 461 17.31 52.54 -63.95
N TRP A 462 17.16 51.46 -64.74
CA TRP A 462 17.58 51.44 -66.14
C TRP A 462 16.74 52.37 -67.02
N GLU A 463 15.43 52.46 -66.78
CA GLU A 463 14.54 53.41 -67.47
C GLU A 463 14.85 54.87 -67.07
N LEU A 464 15.20 55.12 -65.80
CA LEU A 464 15.68 56.43 -65.33
C LEU A 464 17.02 56.81 -65.99
N GLU A 465 17.97 55.89 -66.09
CA GLU A 465 19.26 56.18 -66.73
C GLU A 465 19.12 56.38 -68.24
N ARG A 466 18.24 55.61 -68.91
CA ARG A 466 17.91 55.85 -70.32
C ARG A 466 17.26 57.22 -70.54
N THR A 467 16.37 57.65 -69.65
CA THR A 467 15.75 58.99 -69.76
C THR A 467 16.71 60.12 -69.41
N ARG A 468 17.67 59.92 -68.50
CA ARG A 468 18.81 60.85 -68.29
C ARG A 468 19.68 60.98 -69.53
N PHE A 469 20.01 59.88 -70.19
CA PHE A 469 20.77 59.90 -71.44
C PHE A 469 20.03 60.66 -72.55
N GLN A 470 18.73 60.40 -72.72
CA GLN A 470 17.88 61.13 -73.67
C GLN A 470 17.75 62.63 -73.32
N LEU A 471 17.70 62.98 -72.03
CA LEU A 471 17.74 64.37 -71.56
C LEU A 471 19.07 65.05 -71.92
N HIS A 472 20.20 64.38 -71.75
CA HIS A 472 21.49 64.93 -72.17
C HIS A 472 21.63 65.07 -73.69
N GLN A 473 21.10 64.14 -74.48
CA GLN A 473 21.04 64.27 -75.94
C GLN A 473 20.20 65.49 -76.35
N THR A 474 18.98 65.63 -75.85
CA THR A 474 18.10 66.78 -76.16
C THR A 474 18.65 68.11 -75.64
N GLN A 475 19.42 68.12 -74.53
CA GLN A 475 20.17 69.29 -74.07
C GLN A 475 21.29 69.67 -75.04
N ALA A 476 22.01 68.70 -75.61
CA ALA A 476 23.05 68.95 -76.61
C ALA A 476 22.45 69.45 -77.95
N GLU A 477 21.35 68.85 -78.41
CA GLU A 477 20.59 69.28 -79.58
C GLU A 477 20.04 70.72 -79.41
N LEU A 478 19.55 71.05 -78.20
CA LEU A 478 19.12 72.41 -77.85
C LEU A 478 20.29 73.40 -77.85
N ALA A 479 21.43 73.02 -77.28
CA ALA A 479 22.64 73.87 -77.28
C ALA A 479 23.18 74.10 -78.70
N GLN A 480 23.17 73.08 -79.56
CA GLN A 480 23.48 73.21 -80.98
C GLN A 480 22.48 74.15 -81.67
N SER A 481 21.18 73.96 -81.47
CA SER A 481 20.12 74.81 -82.04
C SER A 481 20.26 76.28 -81.60
N GLN A 482 20.69 76.53 -80.36
CA GLN A 482 20.98 77.87 -79.85
C GLN A 482 22.24 78.48 -80.50
N ALA A 483 23.28 77.68 -80.74
CA ALA A 483 24.49 78.13 -81.45
C ALA A 483 24.20 78.43 -82.93
N GLU A 484 23.42 77.60 -83.61
CA GLU A 484 22.95 77.83 -84.99
C GLU A 484 22.08 79.08 -85.08
N LEU A 485 21.19 79.32 -84.11
CA LEU A 485 20.38 80.54 -84.04
C LEU A 485 21.24 81.79 -83.76
N ALA A 486 22.27 81.69 -82.93
CA ALA A 486 23.23 82.78 -82.72
C ALA A 486 24.07 83.08 -83.98
N GLN A 487 24.46 82.04 -84.73
CA GLN A 487 25.12 82.19 -86.03
C GLN A 487 24.18 82.82 -87.07
N CYS A 488 22.90 82.43 -87.11
CA CYS A 488 21.90 83.02 -87.99
C CYS A 488 21.65 84.50 -87.65
N ASN A 489 21.59 84.86 -86.37
CA ASN A 489 21.46 86.25 -85.92
C ASN A 489 22.67 87.11 -86.34
N SER A 490 23.90 86.62 -86.20
CA SER A 490 25.09 87.38 -86.65
C SER A 490 25.22 87.46 -88.18
N GLN A 491 24.68 86.49 -88.92
CA GLN A 491 24.49 86.61 -90.38
C GLN A 491 23.46 87.69 -90.73
N VAL A 492 22.34 87.77 -90.01
CA VAL A 492 21.35 88.85 -90.18
C VAL A 492 21.95 90.23 -89.87
N GLU A 493 22.73 90.35 -88.80
CA GLU A 493 23.44 91.58 -88.42
C GLU A 493 24.47 92.00 -89.50
N HIS A 494 25.24 91.06 -90.05
CA HIS A 494 26.13 91.33 -91.20
C HIS A 494 25.35 91.78 -92.44
N ILE A 495 24.21 91.15 -92.76
CA ILE A 495 23.35 91.53 -93.89
C ILE A 495 22.74 92.92 -93.68
N GLN A 496 22.41 93.31 -92.45
CA GLN A 496 21.95 94.66 -92.12
C GLN A 496 23.05 95.71 -92.34
N LEU A 497 24.26 95.47 -91.83
CA LEU A 497 25.43 96.35 -92.06
C LEU A 497 25.78 96.46 -93.55
N GLU A 498 25.64 95.38 -94.32
CA GLU A 498 25.84 95.40 -95.77
C GLU A 498 24.72 96.15 -96.51
N ALA A 499 23.47 96.08 -96.04
CA ALA A 499 22.37 96.88 -96.56
C ALA A 499 22.57 98.39 -96.27
N GLU A 500 23.07 98.77 -95.10
CA GLU A 500 23.44 100.16 -94.79
C GLU A 500 24.61 100.65 -95.66
N ARG A 501 25.62 99.79 -95.89
CA ARG A 501 26.74 100.05 -96.81
C ARG A 501 26.24 100.29 -98.24
N LEU A 502 25.33 99.45 -98.74
CA LEU A 502 24.73 99.59 -100.07
C LEU A 502 23.82 100.82 -100.17
N GLY A 503 23.04 101.13 -99.14
CA GLY A 503 22.24 102.37 -99.06
C GLY A 503 23.11 103.62 -99.12
N SER A 504 24.26 103.60 -98.44
CA SER A 504 25.26 104.68 -98.49
C SER A 504 25.86 104.85 -99.90
N GLN A 505 26.17 103.74 -100.58
CA GLN A 505 26.63 103.77 -101.98
C GLN A 505 25.55 104.29 -102.95
N ILE A 506 24.28 103.94 -102.75
CA ILE A 506 23.16 104.47 -103.54
C ILE A 506 23.03 106.00 -103.34
N GLY A 507 23.14 106.50 -102.11
CA GLY A 507 23.15 107.94 -101.84
C GLY A 507 24.33 108.67 -102.51
N GLN A 508 25.50 108.03 -102.56
CA GLN A 508 26.68 108.57 -103.25
C GLN A 508 26.45 108.67 -104.77
N VAL A 509 25.93 107.62 -105.40
CA VAL A 509 25.56 107.60 -106.82
C VAL A 509 24.44 108.60 -107.15
N GLN A 510 23.48 108.81 -106.24
CA GLN A 510 22.46 109.86 -106.38
C GLN A 510 23.08 111.27 -106.40
N GLY A 511 24.06 111.55 -105.53
CA GLY A 511 24.80 112.82 -105.55
C GLY A 511 25.60 113.04 -106.84
N GLU A 512 26.25 111.99 -107.37
CA GLU A 512 26.94 112.03 -108.67
C GLU A 512 25.96 112.25 -109.85
N LEU A 513 24.76 111.67 -109.76
CA LEU A 513 23.68 111.87 -110.74
C LEU A 513 23.17 113.31 -110.73
N GLU A 514 22.91 113.91 -109.56
CA GLU A 514 22.54 115.33 -109.45
C GLU A 514 23.64 116.25 -110.00
N GLN A 515 24.89 115.96 -109.68
CA GLN A 515 26.04 116.71 -110.20
C GLN A 515 26.18 116.57 -111.73
N SER A 516 25.76 115.43 -112.31
CA SER A 516 25.73 115.21 -113.76
C SER A 516 24.54 115.91 -114.43
N GLN A 517 23.37 115.92 -113.77
CA GLN A 517 22.21 116.70 -114.22
C GLN A 517 22.49 118.21 -114.24
N SER A 518 23.26 118.74 -113.28
CA SER A 518 23.63 120.16 -113.27
C SER A 518 24.53 120.53 -114.46
N LYS A 519 25.52 119.67 -114.79
CA LYS A 519 26.37 119.81 -115.98
C LYS A 519 25.56 119.76 -117.28
N LEU A 520 24.54 118.87 -117.35
CA LEU A 520 23.62 118.80 -118.49
C LEU A 520 22.82 120.10 -118.69
N ARG A 521 22.39 120.76 -117.60
CA ARG A 521 21.64 122.02 -117.65
C ARG A 521 22.48 123.18 -118.21
N SER A 522 23.77 123.27 -117.86
CA SER A 522 24.67 124.28 -118.45
C SER A 522 24.84 124.09 -119.96
N SER A 523 25.19 122.89 -120.42
CA SER A 523 25.37 122.62 -121.86
C SER A 523 24.09 122.82 -122.68
N SER A 524 22.92 122.59 -122.08
CA SER A 524 21.61 122.88 -122.71
C SER A 524 21.40 124.37 -123.00
N MET A 525 21.95 125.28 -122.19
CA MET A 525 21.87 126.72 -122.44
C MET A 525 22.78 127.18 -123.58
N GLU A 526 23.92 126.53 -123.76
CA GLU A 526 24.86 126.80 -124.87
C GLU A 526 24.29 126.32 -126.20
N TRP A 527 23.70 125.11 -126.21
CA TRP A 527 23.01 124.55 -127.39
C TRP A 527 21.90 125.48 -127.91
N LYS A 528 21.14 126.11 -127.01
CA LYS A 528 20.07 127.07 -127.37
C LYS A 528 20.59 128.33 -128.08
N ARG A 529 21.86 128.73 -127.90
CA ARG A 529 22.45 129.83 -128.70
C ARG A 529 22.84 129.38 -130.10
N ALA A 530 23.49 128.21 -130.22
CA ALA A 530 23.91 127.65 -131.50
C ALA A 530 22.71 127.31 -132.42
N HIS A 531 21.63 126.78 -131.84
CA HIS A 531 20.42 126.40 -132.59
C HIS A 531 19.81 127.58 -133.38
N SER A 532 19.93 128.81 -132.88
CA SER A 532 19.40 130.02 -133.53
C SER A 532 20.10 130.41 -134.84
N GLN A 533 21.28 129.86 -135.14
CA GLN A 533 22.01 130.12 -136.38
C GLN A 533 21.86 128.99 -137.42
N LEU A 534 21.57 127.76 -136.96
CA LEU A 534 21.44 126.58 -137.84
C LEU A 534 20.16 126.56 -138.69
N VAL A 535 19.11 127.30 -138.29
CA VAL A 535 17.85 127.42 -139.04
C VAL A 535 18.05 127.94 -140.48
N GLN A 536 19.13 128.68 -140.74
CA GLN A 536 19.44 129.22 -142.06
C GLN A 536 20.02 128.18 -143.05
N VAL A 537 20.43 126.99 -142.58
CA VAL A 537 21.13 125.96 -143.39
C VAL A 537 20.25 124.71 -143.66
N ILE A 538 19.06 124.64 -143.06
CA ILE A 538 18.18 123.45 -143.15
C ILE A 538 17.59 123.20 -144.56
N GLY A 539 17.80 124.09 -145.53
CA GLY A 539 17.33 123.94 -146.91
C GLY A 539 18.06 122.90 -147.78
N GLU A 540 19.18 122.33 -147.33
CA GLU A 540 20.06 121.50 -148.19
C GLU A 540 20.15 120.00 -147.80
N LEU A 541 19.50 119.56 -146.71
CA LEU A 541 19.75 118.24 -146.11
C LEU A 541 18.73 117.14 -146.45
N GLU A 542 17.87 117.32 -147.45
CA GLU A 542 16.82 116.33 -147.81
C GLU A 542 17.34 115.08 -148.56
N GLN A 543 18.63 114.98 -148.88
CA GLN A 543 19.12 114.07 -149.94
C GLN A 543 19.85 112.78 -149.51
N SER A 544 20.07 112.51 -148.22
CA SER A 544 20.90 111.36 -147.78
C SER A 544 20.35 110.59 -146.57
N GLN A 545 19.47 109.61 -146.83
CA GLN A 545 18.72 108.88 -145.78
C GLN A 545 18.66 107.34 -146.02
N ALA A 546 19.63 106.78 -146.76
CA ALA A 546 19.44 105.50 -147.45
C ALA A 546 20.10 104.24 -146.86
N GLN A 547 20.88 104.31 -145.77
CA GLN A 547 21.63 103.17 -145.24
C GLN A 547 21.58 103.06 -143.70
N GLN A 548 21.65 101.92 -142.99
CA GLN A 548 21.57 100.45 -143.24
C GLN A 548 22.26 99.84 -142.00
N ARG A 549 21.59 99.26 -140.99
CA ARG A 549 20.91 97.94 -140.92
C ARG A 549 21.82 96.73 -141.21
N GLN A 550 22.74 96.35 -140.30
CA GLN A 550 23.51 95.09 -140.45
C GLN A 550 24.08 94.37 -139.19
N THR A 551 24.07 94.96 -137.98
CA THR A 551 25.09 94.62 -136.95
C THR A 551 24.60 93.85 -135.69
N GLU A 552 23.84 92.76 -135.86
CA GLU A 552 23.13 92.06 -134.74
C GLU A 552 23.62 90.60 -134.44
N ALA A 553 24.81 90.20 -134.87
CA ALA A 553 25.11 88.77 -135.14
C ALA A 553 25.97 87.98 -134.13
N ILE A 554 26.44 88.50 -132.98
CA ILE A 554 27.45 87.82 -132.13
C ILE A 554 27.06 87.79 -130.65
N LEU A 555 26.76 86.59 -130.11
CA LEU A 555 26.31 86.36 -128.73
C LEU A 555 27.01 85.17 -128.00
N GLN A 556 27.70 84.28 -128.72
CA GLN A 556 27.72 82.86 -128.32
C GLN A 556 29.01 82.30 -127.68
N GLN A 557 29.99 83.13 -127.26
CA GLN A 557 31.37 82.63 -127.07
C GLN A 557 31.75 82.06 -125.69
N SER A 558 31.29 82.62 -124.56
CA SER A 558 31.98 82.42 -123.26
C SER A 558 31.20 81.55 -122.25
N GLN A 559 31.44 80.23 -122.28
CA GLN A 559 30.91 79.25 -121.31
C GLN A 559 32.02 78.36 -120.68
N SER A 560 33.30 78.77 -120.78
CA SER A 560 34.44 77.85 -120.73
C SER A 560 35.26 77.81 -119.43
N GLN A 561 34.96 78.63 -118.41
CA GLN A 561 35.87 78.81 -117.24
C GLN A 561 35.64 77.85 -116.06
N ASN A 562 34.63 76.97 -116.10
CA ASN A 562 34.25 76.09 -114.97
C ASN A 562 35.17 74.86 -114.81
N HIS A 563 36.49 75.06 -114.89
CA HIS A 563 37.47 73.96 -115.02
C HIS A 563 38.78 74.19 -114.26
N GLN A 564 38.94 75.30 -113.53
CA GLN A 564 40.18 75.59 -112.80
C GLN A 564 40.13 75.15 -111.33
N LEU A 565 40.72 73.97 -111.07
CA LEU A 565 41.67 73.75 -109.97
C LEU A 565 41.10 73.99 -108.54
N GLN A 566 40.52 73.02 -107.82
CA GLN A 566 40.81 71.58 -107.74
C GLN A 566 42.28 71.21 -107.43
N HIS A 567 43.14 72.16 -107.06
CA HIS A 567 44.61 71.94 -107.06
C HIS A 567 45.35 72.31 -105.75
N GLU A 568 44.63 72.71 -104.70
CA GLU A 568 45.23 73.00 -103.37
C GLU A 568 45.28 71.79 -102.42
N LEU A 569 44.58 70.70 -102.76
CA LEU A 569 44.44 69.45 -101.98
C LEU A 569 45.73 68.60 -101.91
N LYS A 570 46.92 69.22 -101.76
CA LYS A 570 48.19 68.49 -101.92
C LYS A 570 49.48 69.02 -101.29
N ARG A 571 49.54 70.21 -100.68
CA ARG A 571 50.85 70.85 -100.41
C ARG A 571 51.43 70.75 -98.98
N LEU A 572 50.61 70.47 -97.96
CA LEU A 572 51.05 70.33 -96.56
C LEU A 572 50.06 69.41 -95.80
N TYR A 573 50.22 68.10 -95.61
CA TYR A 573 51.31 67.14 -95.80
C TYR A 573 52.61 67.37 -95.00
N SER A 574 53.02 66.29 -94.30
CA SER A 574 54.40 66.01 -93.86
C SER A 574 55.17 67.08 -93.06
N GLN A 575 54.62 67.58 -91.94
CA GLN A 575 55.46 68.08 -90.84
C GLN A 575 54.99 67.55 -89.48
N LEU A 576 55.87 66.74 -88.85
CA LEU A 576 55.94 66.34 -87.43
C LEU A 576 54.62 65.91 -86.77
N VAL A 577 54.32 64.62 -86.55
CA VAL A 577 55.22 63.47 -86.33
C VAL A 577 56.27 63.73 -85.26
N GLN A 578 55.85 63.65 -83.99
CA GLN A 578 56.58 62.88 -82.98
C GLN A 578 55.58 62.28 -81.98
N VAL A 579 55.80 61.01 -81.64
CA VAL A 579 54.93 60.21 -80.76
C VAL A 579 55.57 60.11 -79.39
N GLN A 580 54.82 60.36 -78.31
CA GLN A 580 54.98 59.61 -77.05
C GLN A 580 53.84 59.83 -76.05
N GLU A 581 53.84 58.98 -75.02
CA GLU A 581 53.04 59.02 -73.78
C GLU A 581 51.64 58.36 -73.74
N GLU A 582 51.64 57.02 -73.90
CA GLU A 582 51.15 56.20 -72.77
C GLU A 582 52.09 56.49 -71.58
N PRO A 583 51.63 56.81 -70.35
CA PRO A 583 50.81 55.86 -69.57
C PRO A 583 49.92 56.47 -68.44
N GLN A 584 48.58 56.47 -68.56
CA GLN A 584 47.71 56.72 -67.39
C GLN A 584 46.49 55.78 -67.21
N HIS A 585 46.11 54.98 -68.21
CA HIS A 585 44.87 54.19 -68.15
C HIS A 585 44.88 53.07 -67.08
N TYR A 586 46.03 52.48 -66.76
CA TYR A 586 46.11 51.36 -65.81
C TYR A 586 46.17 51.75 -64.33
N GLN A 587 46.37 53.03 -64.00
CA GLN A 587 46.62 53.44 -62.62
C GLN A 587 45.34 53.69 -61.81
N SER A 588 44.22 54.03 -62.47
CA SER A 588 42.91 54.20 -61.81
C SER A 588 42.23 52.85 -61.52
N GLN A 589 42.24 51.92 -62.48
CA GLN A 589 41.65 50.59 -62.29
C GLN A 589 42.36 49.76 -61.19
N LEU A 590 43.66 49.97 -60.98
CA LEU A 590 44.44 49.36 -59.89
C LEU A 590 44.18 49.94 -58.49
N VAL A 591 43.43 51.05 -58.37
CA VAL A 591 42.92 51.53 -57.07
C VAL A 591 41.56 50.91 -56.78
N GLN A 592 40.63 51.01 -57.74
CA GLN A 592 39.25 50.53 -57.55
C GLN A 592 39.18 49.02 -57.28
N VAL A 593 39.90 48.20 -58.04
CA VAL A 593 39.99 46.74 -57.80
C VAL A 593 40.69 46.41 -56.47
N ARG A 594 41.52 47.32 -55.94
CA ARG A 594 42.24 47.14 -54.67
C ARG A 594 41.35 47.45 -53.47
N GLU A 595 40.51 48.47 -53.56
CA GLU A 595 39.51 48.83 -52.55
C GLU A 595 38.38 47.79 -52.50
N GLU A 596 37.88 47.33 -53.66
CA GLU A 596 36.93 46.21 -53.73
C GLU A 596 37.52 44.90 -53.18
N SER A 597 38.78 44.57 -53.53
CA SER A 597 39.46 43.39 -53.00
C SER A 597 39.69 43.47 -51.48
N GLN A 598 40.01 44.64 -50.92
CA GLN A 598 40.08 44.84 -49.48
C GLN A 598 38.70 44.74 -48.80
N HIS A 599 37.63 45.24 -49.43
CA HIS A 599 36.28 45.11 -48.91
C HIS A 599 35.86 43.62 -48.81
N TYR A 600 36.08 42.85 -49.88
CA TYR A 600 35.83 41.41 -49.86
C TYR A 600 36.80 40.64 -48.93
N GLN A 601 38.04 41.09 -48.73
CA GLN A 601 38.92 40.50 -47.72
C GLN A 601 38.40 40.71 -46.29
N SER A 602 37.89 41.90 -45.94
CA SER A 602 37.29 42.13 -44.61
C SER A 602 36.02 41.29 -44.40
N GLN A 603 35.13 41.20 -45.39
CA GLN A 603 33.97 40.30 -45.31
C GLN A 603 34.38 38.83 -45.20
N LEU A 604 35.41 38.39 -45.95
CA LEU A 604 35.95 37.03 -45.86
C LEU A 604 36.66 36.75 -44.53
N VAL A 605 37.23 37.74 -43.86
CA VAL A 605 37.75 37.57 -42.49
C VAL A 605 36.58 37.41 -41.51
N GLN A 606 35.58 38.28 -41.56
CA GLN A 606 34.42 38.21 -40.65
C GLN A 606 33.64 36.89 -40.82
N VAL A 607 33.35 36.48 -42.06
CA VAL A 607 32.71 35.18 -42.35
C VAL A 607 33.64 34.00 -42.02
N ARG A 608 34.96 34.15 -42.04
CA ARG A 608 35.92 33.13 -41.58
C ARG A 608 35.99 33.05 -40.06
N GLU A 609 35.85 34.16 -39.34
CA GLU A 609 35.78 34.18 -37.87
C GLU A 609 34.45 33.59 -37.37
N GLU A 610 33.32 33.94 -38.01
CA GLU A 610 32.03 33.29 -37.75
C GLU A 610 32.07 31.80 -38.12
N SER A 611 32.65 31.44 -39.27
CA SER A 611 32.83 30.04 -39.66
C SER A 611 33.77 29.29 -38.69
N GLN A 612 34.84 29.91 -38.18
CA GLN A 612 35.70 29.31 -37.16
C GLN A 612 35.00 29.20 -35.80
N HIS A 613 34.10 30.12 -35.46
CA HIS A 613 33.27 30.03 -34.26
C HIS A 613 32.30 28.85 -34.36
N TYR A 614 31.55 28.74 -35.46
CA TYR A 614 30.69 27.59 -35.71
C TYR A 614 31.47 26.28 -35.88
N GLN A 615 32.70 26.31 -36.42
CA GLN A 615 33.55 25.13 -36.57
C GLN A 615 34.19 24.71 -35.25
N SER A 616 34.46 25.64 -34.33
CA SER A 616 34.83 25.33 -32.93
C SER A 616 33.64 24.74 -32.17
N GLN A 617 32.43 25.29 -32.33
CA GLN A 617 31.22 24.69 -31.78
C GLN A 617 30.95 23.29 -32.38
N LEU A 618 31.18 23.09 -33.68
CA LEU A 618 31.05 21.78 -34.32
C LEU A 618 32.09 20.80 -33.80
N VAL A 619 33.35 21.21 -33.59
CA VAL A 619 34.37 20.37 -32.94
C VAL A 619 33.96 20.04 -31.51
N GLN A 620 33.49 21.00 -30.73
CA GLN A 620 33.05 20.76 -29.35
C GLN A 620 31.85 19.81 -29.28
N VAL A 621 30.85 19.98 -30.16
CA VAL A 621 29.70 19.05 -30.29
C VAL A 621 30.12 17.71 -30.89
N GLN A 622 31.18 17.64 -31.71
CA GLN A 622 31.76 16.37 -32.18
C GLN A 622 32.61 15.68 -31.11
N GLU A 623 33.27 16.41 -30.21
CA GLU A 623 33.98 15.87 -29.06
C GLU A 623 32.99 15.40 -27.98
N GLU A 624 31.92 16.15 -27.72
CA GLU A 624 30.80 15.69 -26.89
C GLU A 624 30.07 14.49 -27.52
N SER A 625 29.81 14.52 -28.83
CA SER A 625 29.22 13.38 -29.55
C SER A 625 30.14 12.16 -29.53
N GLN A 626 31.45 12.30 -29.73
CA GLN A 626 32.41 11.20 -29.59
C GLN A 626 32.56 10.76 -28.13
N HIS A 627 32.38 11.65 -27.14
CA HIS A 627 32.38 11.28 -25.72
C HIS A 627 31.14 10.45 -25.39
N TYR A 628 29.94 10.90 -25.77
CA TYR A 628 28.71 10.12 -25.64
C TYR A 628 28.74 8.84 -26.46
N GLN A 629 29.31 8.84 -27.66
CA GLN A 629 29.42 7.64 -28.50
C GLN A 629 30.50 6.67 -27.98
N SER A 630 31.53 7.16 -27.29
CA SER A 630 32.47 6.33 -26.53
C SER A 630 31.81 5.75 -25.28
N GLN A 631 31.01 6.52 -24.54
CA GLN A 631 30.18 5.99 -23.45
C GLN A 631 29.16 4.97 -23.96
N LEU A 632 28.58 5.18 -25.15
CA LEU A 632 27.59 4.28 -25.75
C LEU A 632 28.25 2.99 -26.24
N VAL A 633 29.46 3.06 -26.80
CA VAL A 633 30.31 1.89 -27.06
C VAL A 633 30.70 1.20 -25.75
N GLN A 634 31.10 1.92 -24.71
CA GLN A 634 31.48 1.34 -23.42
C GLN A 634 30.28 0.64 -22.73
N VAL A 635 29.09 1.24 -22.78
CA VAL A 635 27.84 0.63 -22.29
C VAL A 635 27.37 -0.51 -23.22
N GLN A 636 27.68 -0.48 -24.51
CA GLN A 636 27.46 -1.63 -25.41
C GLN A 636 28.46 -2.77 -25.17
N GLU A 637 29.71 -2.48 -24.83
CA GLU A 637 30.72 -3.46 -24.45
C GLU A 637 30.41 -4.05 -23.08
N GLU A 638 29.98 -3.24 -22.09
CA GLU A 638 29.47 -3.73 -20.81
C GLU A 638 28.17 -4.52 -20.99
N SER A 639 27.24 -4.08 -21.84
CA SER A 639 26.02 -4.82 -22.16
C SER A 639 26.34 -6.16 -22.85
N GLN A 640 27.25 -6.18 -23.83
CA GLN A 640 27.72 -7.43 -24.45
C GLN A 640 28.53 -8.29 -23.47
N HIS A 641 29.23 -7.70 -22.49
CA HIS A 641 29.93 -8.42 -21.44
C HIS A 641 28.94 -9.10 -20.50
N TYR A 642 27.94 -8.39 -19.97
CA TYR A 642 26.87 -8.97 -19.15
C TYR A 642 26.00 -9.96 -19.95
N GLN A 643 25.76 -9.72 -21.24
CA GLN A 643 25.03 -10.64 -22.10
C GLN A 643 25.86 -11.89 -22.43
N SER A 644 27.19 -11.77 -22.55
CA SER A 644 28.11 -12.92 -22.64
C SER A 644 28.22 -13.68 -21.31
N GLN A 645 28.20 -12.99 -20.17
CA GLN A 645 28.11 -13.63 -18.84
C GLN A 645 26.77 -14.35 -18.66
N LEU A 646 25.66 -13.76 -19.09
CA LEU A 646 24.34 -14.41 -19.07
C LEU A 646 24.31 -15.64 -19.98
N VAL A 647 24.92 -15.59 -21.17
CA VAL A 647 25.10 -16.78 -22.02
C VAL A 647 25.98 -17.81 -21.32
N GLN A 648 27.12 -17.44 -20.72
CA GLN A 648 27.98 -18.39 -19.99
C GLN A 648 27.28 -19.02 -18.78
N VAL A 649 26.51 -18.25 -18.00
CA VAL A 649 25.72 -18.76 -16.88
C VAL A 649 24.58 -19.66 -17.36
N GLN A 650 23.93 -19.33 -18.48
CA GLN A 650 22.91 -20.19 -19.10
C GLN A 650 23.51 -21.48 -19.67
N GLU A 651 24.70 -21.42 -20.27
CA GLU A 651 25.49 -22.57 -20.74
C GLU A 651 25.94 -23.46 -19.56
N GLU A 652 26.42 -22.90 -18.45
CA GLU A 652 26.76 -23.67 -17.25
C GLU A 652 25.54 -24.25 -16.56
N LEU A 653 24.40 -23.55 -16.56
CA LEU A 653 23.12 -24.05 -16.03
C LEU A 653 22.59 -25.22 -16.85
N ASP A 654 22.59 -25.13 -18.18
CA ASP A 654 22.20 -26.23 -19.06
C ASP A 654 23.18 -27.41 -18.96
N ARG A 655 24.48 -27.14 -18.89
CA ARG A 655 25.52 -28.16 -18.66
C ARG A 655 25.36 -28.86 -17.31
N SER A 656 24.94 -28.13 -16.27
CA SER A 656 24.65 -28.67 -14.93
C SER A 656 23.39 -29.55 -14.93
N HIS A 657 22.29 -29.08 -15.54
CA HIS A 657 21.07 -29.87 -15.75
C HIS A 657 21.36 -31.16 -16.54
N PHE A 658 22.18 -31.09 -17.59
CA PHE A 658 22.53 -32.25 -18.40
C PHE A 658 23.50 -33.21 -17.67
N GLN A 659 24.38 -32.70 -16.80
CA GLN A 659 25.19 -33.53 -15.91
C GLN A 659 24.35 -34.25 -14.86
N GLN A 660 23.33 -33.61 -14.28
CA GLN A 660 22.35 -34.31 -13.42
C GLN A 660 21.63 -35.44 -14.18
N TYR A 661 21.23 -35.18 -15.43
CA TYR A 661 20.67 -36.22 -16.31
C TYR A 661 21.65 -37.39 -16.53
N ALA A 662 22.92 -37.11 -16.79
CA ALA A 662 23.96 -38.12 -17.00
C ALA A 662 24.28 -38.96 -15.74
N VAL A 663 24.13 -38.39 -14.54
CA VAL A 663 24.34 -39.15 -13.28
C VAL A 663 23.33 -40.28 -13.10
N SER A 664 22.11 -40.15 -13.64
CA SER A 664 21.07 -41.20 -13.58
C SER A 664 21.46 -42.51 -14.30
N TYR A 665 22.43 -42.47 -15.23
CA TYR A 665 22.92 -43.61 -16.00
C TYR A 665 24.32 -44.09 -15.56
N ARG A 666 24.75 -43.84 -14.32
CA ARG A 666 26.03 -44.36 -13.78
C ARG A 666 25.93 -45.86 -13.40
N GLY A 667 25.66 -46.70 -14.40
CA GLY A 667 25.69 -48.17 -14.30
C GLY A 667 25.98 -48.79 -15.67
N VAL A 668 27.00 -49.65 -15.74
CA VAL A 668 27.64 -50.21 -16.96
C VAL A 668 28.68 -49.27 -17.61
N GLU A 669 29.63 -49.87 -18.32
CA GLU A 669 31.01 -49.39 -18.47
C GLU A 669 31.21 -48.29 -19.53
N ASN A 670 31.56 -47.09 -19.05
CA ASN A 670 32.58 -46.21 -19.64
C ASN A 670 32.46 -45.85 -21.15
N GLN A 671 31.24 -45.70 -21.67
CA GLN A 671 30.95 -45.07 -22.96
C GLN A 671 29.86 -44.02 -22.80
N MET A 672 30.04 -42.84 -23.42
CA MET A 672 29.01 -41.80 -23.49
C MET A 672 27.78 -42.34 -24.24
N PRO A 673 26.54 -42.21 -23.73
CA PRO A 673 25.36 -42.63 -24.48
C PRO A 673 25.25 -41.94 -25.85
N TYR A 674 24.75 -42.65 -26.87
CA TYR A 674 24.61 -42.13 -28.24
C TYR A 674 23.90 -40.77 -28.29
N THR A 675 22.79 -40.62 -27.55
CA THR A 675 22.04 -39.36 -27.42
C THR A 675 22.85 -38.22 -26.81
N LEU A 676 23.77 -38.52 -25.89
CA LEU A 676 24.65 -37.53 -25.24
C LEU A 676 25.69 -36.98 -26.23
N LEU A 677 26.22 -37.83 -27.12
CA LEU A 677 27.16 -37.41 -28.17
C LEU A 677 26.48 -36.60 -29.28
N VAL A 678 25.23 -36.94 -29.65
CA VAL A 678 24.44 -36.14 -30.60
C VAL A 678 24.11 -34.76 -30.00
N TRP A 679 23.89 -34.67 -28.69
CA TRP A 679 23.68 -33.39 -28.00
C TRP A 679 24.95 -32.54 -27.88
N ASP A 680 26.11 -33.08 -27.46
CA ASP A 680 27.38 -32.32 -27.42
C ASP A 680 27.84 -31.90 -28.83
N ALA A 681 27.45 -32.64 -29.86
CA ALA A 681 27.61 -32.22 -31.26
C ALA A 681 26.69 -31.06 -31.65
N TRP A 682 25.40 -31.10 -31.30
CA TRP A 682 24.46 -30.00 -31.54
C TRP A 682 24.89 -28.72 -30.83
N TYR A 683 25.33 -28.84 -29.57
CA TYR A 683 25.89 -27.74 -28.80
C TYR A 683 27.11 -27.15 -29.52
N ALA A 684 28.07 -27.98 -29.93
CA ALA A 684 29.25 -27.52 -30.66
C ALA A 684 28.90 -26.83 -31.99
N TYR A 685 27.84 -27.26 -32.68
CA TYR A 685 27.30 -26.58 -33.85
C TYR A 685 26.75 -25.18 -33.53
N GLN A 686 25.96 -25.02 -32.46
CA GLN A 686 25.45 -23.72 -32.03
C GLN A 686 26.58 -22.78 -31.55
N SER A 687 27.61 -23.32 -30.86
CA SER A 687 28.83 -22.57 -30.50
C SER A 687 29.76 -22.26 -31.69
N GLY A 688 29.41 -22.67 -32.93
CA GLY A 688 30.22 -22.46 -34.13
C GLY A 688 31.45 -23.38 -34.29
N ASP A 689 31.72 -24.27 -33.33
CA ASP A 689 32.80 -25.26 -33.41
C ASP A 689 32.37 -26.49 -34.23
N LEU A 690 32.28 -26.28 -35.54
CA LEU A 690 31.96 -27.32 -36.53
C LEU A 690 32.96 -28.50 -36.51
N LYS A 691 34.18 -28.29 -36.00
CA LYS A 691 35.20 -29.34 -35.87
C LYS A 691 34.89 -30.25 -34.68
N LYS A 692 34.61 -29.70 -33.50
CA LYS A 692 34.15 -30.48 -32.33
C LYS A 692 32.82 -31.17 -32.61
N MET A 693 31.89 -30.51 -33.32
CA MET A 693 30.67 -31.15 -33.84
C MET A 693 31.02 -32.38 -34.68
N GLN A 694 31.88 -32.24 -35.68
CA GLN A 694 32.31 -33.37 -36.54
C GLN A 694 32.91 -34.51 -35.71
N GLU A 695 33.80 -34.21 -34.77
CA GLU A 695 34.45 -35.21 -33.91
C GLU A 695 33.43 -35.98 -33.06
N ARG A 696 32.41 -35.30 -32.50
CA ARG A 696 31.35 -35.94 -31.70
C ARG A 696 30.34 -36.74 -32.53
N LEU A 697 29.95 -36.27 -33.71
CA LEU A 697 29.13 -37.08 -34.61
C LEU A 697 29.90 -38.33 -35.10
N GLN A 698 31.19 -38.19 -35.44
CA GLN A 698 32.07 -39.30 -35.81
C GLN A 698 32.27 -40.29 -34.65
N GLU A 699 32.24 -39.83 -33.40
CA GLU A 699 32.25 -40.68 -32.21
C GLU A 699 30.91 -41.40 -32.01
N SER A 700 29.78 -40.73 -32.24
CA SER A 700 28.44 -41.34 -32.15
C SER A 700 28.24 -42.48 -33.18
N LEU A 701 28.86 -42.40 -34.37
CA LEU A 701 28.86 -43.49 -35.36
C LEU A 701 29.54 -44.79 -34.89
N LYS A 702 30.34 -44.76 -33.82
CA LYS A 702 31.01 -45.95 -33.27
C LYS A 702 30.10 -46.76 -32.34
N ILE A 703 29.03 -46.14 -31.82
CA ILE A 703 28.16 -46.69 -30.76
C ILE A 703 26.66 -46.63 -31.09
N THR A 704 26.29 -46.05 -32.24
CA THR A 704 24.90 -45.96 -32.70
C THR A 704 24.32 -47.36 -32.98
N PRO A 705 23.09 -47.67 -32.55
CA PRO A 705 22.37 -48.87 -32.95
C PRO A 705 21.71 -48.74 -34.34
N LEU A 706 21.70 -47.53 -34.91
CA LEU A 706 21.04 -47.22 -36.20
C LEU A 706 22.00 -47.47 -37.38
N SER A 707 21.47 -47.70 -38.58
CA SER A 707 22.33 -47.69 -39.78
C SER A 707 22.93 -46.31 -40.02
N ARG A 708 23.96 -46.21 -40.86
CA ARG A 708 24.63 -44.92 -41.13
C ARG A 708 23.66 -43.87 -41.68
N THR A 709 22.73 -44.25 -42.56
CA THR A 709 21.75 -43.32 -43.14
C THR A 709 20.74 -42.86 -42.09
N GLU A 710 20.21 -43.78 -41.28
CA GLU A 710 19.29 -43.46 -40.18
C GLU A 710 19.96 -42.61 -39.09
N SER A 711 21.24 -42.84 -38.81
CA SER A 711 22.02 -42.01 -37.88
C SER A 711 22.12 -40.56 -38.37
N VAL A 712 22.40 -40.35 -39.66
CA VAL A 712 22.49 -38.99 -40.25
C VAL A 712 21.13 -38.28 -40.25
N VAL A 713 20.03 -38.99 -40.54
CA VAL A 713 18.68 -38.44 -40.42
C VAL A 713 18.37 -38.10 -38.94
N ASN A 714 18.64 -39.03 -38.03
CA ASN A 714 18.41 -38.84 -36.59
C ASN A 714 19.23 -37.66 -36.02
N TRP A 715 20.44 -37.39 -36.51
CA TRP A 715 21.18 -36.18 -36.15
C TRP A 715 20.48 -34.91 -36.62
N LEU A 716 20.04 -34.85 -37.88
CA LEU A 716 19.34 -33.68 -38.43
C LEU A 716 18.01 -33.43 -37.71
N ASP A 717 17.23 -34.49 -37.44
CA ASP A 717 15.98 -34.41 -36.67
C ASP A 717 16.23 -33.96 -35.22
N SER A 718 17.29 -34.48 -34.59
CA SER A 718 17.67 -34.11 -33.22
C SER A 718 18.18 -32.68 -33.14
N PHE A 719 18.98 -32.22 -34.12
CA PHE A 719 19.46 -30.84 -34.20
C PHE A 719 18.32 -29.86 -34.46
N ALA A 720 17.37 -30.21 -35.33
CA ALA A 720 16.15 -29.44 -35.57
C ALA A 720 15.31 -29.34 -34.29
N LYS A 721 15.11 -30.47 -33.60
CA LYS A 721 14.37 -30.55 -32.35
C LYS A 721 15.02 -29.71 -31.23
N PHE A 722 16.30 -29.91 -30.94
CA PHE A 722 17.00 -29.20 -29.87
C PHE A 722 17.05 -27.68 -30.14
N SER A 723 17.25 -27.27 -31.39
CA SER A 723 17.18 -25.85 -31.76
C SER A 723 15.78 -25.28 -31.51
N SER A 724 14.72 -25.99 -31.90
CA SER A 724 13.34 -25.58 -31.65
C SER A 724 13.00 -25.53 -30.15
N GLU A 725 13.45 -26.49 -29.35
CA GLU A 725 13.25 -26.54 -27.89
C GLU A 725 14.02 -25.44 -27.15
N LYS A 726 15.03 -24.84 -27.79
CA LYS A 726 15.87 -23.75 -27.26
C LYS A 726 15.68 -22.40 -27.96
N GLY A 727 14.72 -22.29 -28.87
CA GLY A 727 14.39 -21.05 -29.59
C GLY A 727 15.43 -20.61 -30.64
N HIS A 728 16.38 -21.47 -31.01
CA HIS A 728 17.37 -21.20 -32.05
C HIS A 728 16.86 -21.62 -33.44
N GLY A 729 17.29 -20.91 -34.48
CA GLY A 729 17.15 -21.38 -35.86
C GLY A 729 18.07 -22.57 -36.15
N PHE A 730 17.59 -23.54 -36.93
CA PHE A 730 18.42 -24.62 -37.46
C PHE A 730 18.51 -24.53 -38.98
N ASP A 731 19.64 -24.06 -39.50
CA ASP A 731 19.92 -24.09 -40.93
C ASP A 731 20.60 -25.40 -41.32
N SER A 732 19.78 -26.38 -41.66
CA SER A 732 20.22 -27.68 -42.18
C SER A 732 20.90 -27.57 -43.55
N TYR A 733 20.63 -26.52 -44.34
CA TYR A 733 21.28 -26.29 -45.63
C TYR A 733 22.70 -25.73 -45.45
N ALA A 734 22.91 -24.79 -44.52
CA ALA A 734 24.23 -24.33 -44.13
C ALA A 734 25.05 -25.46 -43.49
N LEU A 735 24.47 -26.22 -42.54
CA LEU A 735 25.15 -27.37 -41.91
C LEU A 735 25.58 -28.40 -42.96
N THR A 736 24.65 -28.87 -43.80
CA THR A 736 24.97 -29.88 -44.83
C THR A 736 25.95 -29.37 -45.89
N ASN A 737 26.09 -28.05 -46.03
CA ASN A 737 27.11 -27.43 -46.88
C ASN A 737 28.46 -27.13 -46.20
N SER A 738 28.58 -27.25 -44.88
CA SER A 738 29.87 -27.11 -44.20
C SER A 738 30.89 -28.14 -44.69
N GLU A 739 32.16 -27.75 -44.68
CA GLU A 739 33.27 -28.61 -45.12
C GLU A 739 33.49 -29.77 -44.14
N GLU A 740 33.24 -29.54 -42.86
CA GLU A 740 33.30 -30.50 -41.75
C GLU A 740 32.23 -31.58 -41.91
N TRP A 741 30.99 -31.21 -42.24
CA TRP A 741 29.92 -32.16 -42.56
C TRP A 741 30.19 -32.92 -43.85
N LYS A 742 30.67 -32.24 -44.90
CA LYS A 742 31.07 -32.89 -46.17
C LYS A 742 32.16 -33.94 -45.93
N ARG A 743 33.17 -33.64 -45.10
CA ARG A 743 34.20 -34.59 -44.66
C ARG A 743 33.62 -35.74 -43.85
N LEU A 744 32.71 -35.49 -42.91
CA LEU A 744 32.02 -36.52 -42.12
C LEU A 744 31.25 -37.52 -43.01
N MET A 745 30.64 -37.06 -44.10
CA MET A 745 29.96 -37.94 -45.06
C MET A 745 30.94 -38.69 -45.97
N GLN A 746 32.07 -38.07 -46.34
CA GLN A 746 33.10 -38.70 -47.18
C GLN A 746 33.95 -39.74 -46.43
N GLN A 747 34.13 -39.60 -45.11
CA GLN A 747 34.89 -40.56 -44.29
C GLN A 747 34.29 -41.98 -44.40
N ARG A 748 35.15 -42.98 -44.63
CA ARG A 748 34.80 -44.40 -44.47
C ARG A 748 35.05 -44.81 -43.03
N VAL A 749 33.97 -44.99 -42.24
CA VAL A 749 34.08 -45.54 -40.89
C VAL A 749 34.42 -47.04 -40.98
N THR A 750 35.63 -47.40 -40.55
CA THR A 750 36.05 -48.80 -40.42
C THR A 750 35.38 -49.39 -39.18
N VAL A 751 34.25 -50.09 -39.36
CA VAL A 751 33.53 -50.74 -38.25
C VAL A 751 34.37 -51.89 -37.69
N SER A 752 34.98 -51.67 -36.53
CA SER A 752 35.66 -52.71 -35.77
C SER A 752 34.64 -53.57 -35.04
N LYS A 753 34.28 -54.72 -35.60
CA LYS A 753 33.46 -55.72 -34.90
C LYS A 753 34.18 -56.24 -33.65
N ARG A 754 33.57 -56.04 -32.48
CA ARG A 754 33.52 -57.00 -31.38
C ARG A 754 32.10 -57.02 -30.83
#